data_AF-A0A838TC65-F1
#
_entry.id   AF-A0A838TC65-F1
#
_cell.length_a   1.000
_cell.length_b   1.000
_cell.length_c   1.000
_cell.angle_alpha   90.00
_cell.angle_beta   90.00
_cell.angle_gamma   90.00
#
_symmetry.space_group_name_H-M   'P 1'
#
loop_
_entity.id
_entity.type
_entity.pdbx_description
1 polymer ?
#
loop_
_entity_poly.entity_id
_entity_poly.type
_entity_poly.pdbx_seq_one_letter_code
_entity_poly.pdbx_strand_id
1 'polypeptide(L)'
;MKNVYSLIFIIAFYSEVLSQPWTPLGPIGSPLNSISSGANAHANGTGQLKSFAIYDNNKFYVSSRFGGLFKTINGGVTWSSTAADLLPLSAISDIAIDPGNSDVVYLATGDGNKLMTDLQDPDLNYLGYDPWQPSVGIYKLNTLTGAYQAVGPTIAYCDKKLISRIIISPSDVNVQYAAMSDGLYRTGDAWTTWTKVLPVSGNQFCSSVEFKPGNPSTVYAAFADPSANSNYANIYINTNNGTGSWPSMADAVLNFPLSSTVKLIRLGVSFVNSPQHSGYLYAIMNASQPYLYWYDGTQWNIQYPKTGGRIPIAVNPTDDNKIATADVYFYTAVNHGTASSDWSVLGSPNSNYHADIWGLKYFPNSSTILMATDGGVFKYDGTSFTELNMGINASTIYRFGTSATNKSKIIIGDQDTGTNLWDGTNWTYITHYALVGQDAFGSLIDYAEENNLYAAPNSLVYQKSINGGISWSSIGITSGSARYDNPPIIQDPNSSSTYLVGRSDLWKTTDQWITNTQNSDFPSCFSTGGQPITAIAIAPSNSQVIVAATDFASGTVNSRLFMTSNSGGISCSSWMDITPTLNDPGIQQQKYRITSIVINPNNPNEMWIGYEEYDPNTSHKIMHRYYNDDIAQYVWGDFSTGINSCYNIYSLVYRSGSNNELYVGTDVGVFYRNNSMSQWTQFNLDPVNKLPNVEVRDLEILYCTNKLRAATFGRGVWEADLPALYTPNATATLSSNTTWDKSRTLPTNVVVAAGLTLTVNNAAEINMAKDRYIKIMPGAKMVIDNATITNSCGTMWSGIQVLGDPAKAQSINSSTQMPNYQGMLVMKNNAKIENAYIAVLADEAFYSAPDYAYPNGLGTKGGGILQINQSSFVNNRNGITFFKYPSSAPVINEAVDVSYIENSAFSCTGVNAPYTGQFTNEFISMWDVHGIYI
;
A
#
# COMPACT_ATOMS: atom_id res chain seq x y z
N MET A 1 -9.17 42.95 8.06
CA MET A 1 -9.80 41.83 8.80
C MET A 1 -9.96 40.56 7.96
N LYS A 2 -10.55 40.57 6.75
CA LYS A 2 -10.69 39.36 5.91
C LYS A 2 -9.38 38.58 5.63
N ASN A 3 -8.26 39.27 5.41
CA ASN A 3 -6.96 38.62 5.13
C ASN A 3 -6.30 37.96 6.37
N VAL A 4 -6.68 38.36 7.58
CA VAL A 4 -6.10 37.80 8.82
C VAL A 4 -6.78 36.48 9.18
N TYR A 5 -8.09 36.36 8.93
CA TYR A 5 -8.81 35.10 9.10
C TYR A 5 -8.29 34.03 8.13
N SER A 6 -8.15 34.33 6.82
CA SER A 6 -7.63 33.35 5.86
C SER A 6 -6.23 32.81 6.20
N LEU A 7 -5.34 33.66 6.74
CA LEU A 7 -3.99 33.24 7.12
C LEU A 7 -3.98 32.34 8.37
N ILE A 8 -4.78 32.67 9.39
CA ILE A 8 -4.93 31.86 10.61
C ILE A 8 -5.58 30.50 10.29
N PHE A 9 -6.57 30.47 9.39
CA PHE A 9 -7.23 29.23 8.95
C PHE A 9 -6.31 28.32 8.13
N ILE A 10 -5.47 28.87 7.25
CA ILE A 10 -4.47 28.09 6.50
C ILE A 10 -3.46 27.44 7.45
N ILE A 11 -3.00 28.16 8.48
CA ILE A 11 -2.05 27.63 9.47
C ILE A 11 -2.69 26.53 10.33
N ALA A 12 -3.93 26.70 10.78
CA ALA A 12 -4.64 25.70 11.58
C ALA A 12 -4.94 24.41 10.80
N PHE A 13 -5.42 24.52 9.56
CA PHE A 13 -5.68 23.34 8.73
C PHE A 13 -4.39 22.58 8.38
N TYR A 14 -3.31 23.31 8.08
CA TYR A 14 -1.99 22.71 7.84
C TYR A 14 -1.48 21.97 9.09
N SER A 15 -1.75 22.49 10.30
CA SER A 15 -1.39 21.81 11.54
C SER A 15 -2.20 20.52 11.81
N GLU A 16 -3.48 20.47 11.42
CA GLU A 16 -4.33 19.27 11.58
C GLU A 16 -3.96 18.14 10.61
N VAL A 17 -3.54 18.47 9.39
CA VAL A 17 -3.06 17.49 8.39
C VAL A 17 -1.74 16.86 8.83
N LEU A 18 -0.89 17.62 9.53
CA LEU A 18 0.43 17.18 9.98
C LEU A 18 0.39 16.35 11.28
N SER A 19 -0.77 16.17 11.90
CA SER A 19 -0.91 15.55 13.24
C SER A 19 -1.73 14.25 13.27
N GLN A 20 -2.14 13.68 12.13
CA GLN A 20 -3.02 12.49 12.10
C GLN A 20 -2.20 11.19 12.20
N PRO A 21 -2.11 10.51 13.36
CA PRO A 21 -1.18 9.39 13.55
C PRO A 21 -1.48 8.22 12.60
N TRP A 22 -0.43 7.63 12.04
CA TRP A 22 -0.51 6.37 11.31
C TRP A 22 -0.50 5.19 12.28
N THR A 23 -1.37 4.21 12.05
CA THR A 23 -1.49 2.99 12.86
C THR A 23 -1.31 1.76 11.96
N PRO A 24 -0.46 0.78 12.33
CA PRO A 24 -0.32 -0.46 11.57
C PRO A 24 -1.52 -1.38 11.80
N LEU A 25 -2.06 -1.95 10.72
CA LEU A 25 -3.09 -2.99 10.73
C LEU A 25 -2.51 -4.40 10.50
N GLY A 26 -1.27 -4.49 10.02
CA GLY A 26 -0.55 -5.75 9.78
C GLY A 26 -0.61 -6.23 8.33
N PRO A 27 -0.26 -7.50 8.05
CA PRO A 27 0.04 -8.57 9.01
C PRO A 27 1.20 -8.25 9.97
N ILE A 28 1.05 -8.67 11.24
CA ILE A 28 2.12 -8.61 12.25
C ILE A 28 2.36 -10.04 12.73
N GLY A 29 3.46 -10.64 12.28
CA GLY A 29 3.68 -12.07 12.28
C GLY A 29 3.01 -12.75 11.11
N SER A 30 3.15 -14.08 11.07
CA SER A 30 2.62 -14.88 9.99
C SER A 30 1.10 -15.01 10.08
N PRO A 31 0.39 -14.82 8.97
CA PRO A 31 -1.05 -15.10 8.88
C PRO A 31 -1.37 -16.54 9.29
N LEU A 32 -2.58 -16.75 9.82
CA LEU A 32 -3.10 -18.07 10.14
C LEU A 32 -3.40 -18.86 8.86
N ASN A 33 -3.20 -20.17 8.87
CA ASN A 33 -3.63 -21.02 7.74
C ASN A 33 -5.15 -21.11 7.66
N SER A 34 -5.72 -20.93 6.48
CA SER A 34 -7.15 -21.22 6.24
C SER A 34 -7.45 -22.71 6.47
N ILE A 35 -8.52 -23.00 7.21
CA ILE A 35 -8.95 -24.37 7.56
C ILE A 35 -9.50 -25.12 6.32
N SER A 36 -9.76 -24.43 5.20
CA SER A 36 -10.69 -24.85 4.15
C SER A 36 -10.14 -25.69 3.00
N SER A 37 -8.87 -26.10 3.00
CA SER A 37 -8.41 -27.11 2.04
C SER A 37 -7.34 -27.99 2.67
N GLY A 38 -7.52 -29.31 2.62
CA GLY A 38 -6.54 -30.31 3.08
C GLY A 38 -5.21 -30.33 2.29
N ALA A 39 -4.77 -29.18 1.76
CA ALA A 39 -3.46 -28.93 1.22
C ALA A 39 -2.47 -28.67 2.37
N ASN A 40 -1.25 -29.16 2.21
CA ASN A 40 -0.18 -29.10 3.20
C ASN A 40 0.00 -27.67 3.74
N ALA A 41 0.11 -27.53 5.06
CA ALA A 41 0.40 -26.27 5.73
C ALA A 41 1.63 -25.63 5.08
N HIS A 42 1.42 -24.50 4.40
CA HIS A 42 2.52 -23.68 3.91
C HIS A 42 3.23 -23.08 5.13
N ALA A 43 4.54 -22.96 5.08
CA ALA A 43 5.27 -22.09 6.01
C ALA A 43 4.84 -20.66 5.69
N ASN A 44 3.78 -20.19 6.36
CA ASN A 44 3.24 -18.86 6.14
C ASN A 44 4.32 -17.82 6.40
N GLY A 45 4.33 -16.78 5.58
CA GLY A 45 5.35 -15.76 5.65
C GLY A 45 4.84 -14.45 6.23
N THR A 46 5.77 -13.65 6.73
CA THR A 46 5.51 -12.27 7.18
C THR A 46 6.19 -11.22 6.28
N GLY A 47 6.80 -11.66 5.17
CA GLY A 47 7.50 -10.84 4.17
C GLY A 47 8.99 -11.12 4.08
N GLN A 48 9.73 -10.29 3.33
CA GLN A 48 11.12 -10.56 2.92
C GLN A 48 12.17 -10.01 3.89
N LEU A 49 12.90 -10.92 4.54
CA LEU A 49 13.95 -10.62 5.52
C LEU A 49 15.32 -10.98 4.94
N LYS A 50 16.36 -10.24 5.34
CA LYS A 50 17.63 -10.23 4.60
C LYS A 50 18.88 -10.49 5.42
N SER A 51 19.23 -9.59 6.35
CA SER A 51 20.50 -9.67 7.10
C SER A 51 20.27 -9.76 8.60
N PHE A 52 21.16 -10.47 9.29
CA PHE A 52 21.17 -10.57 10.75
C PHE A 52 22.40 -9.90 11.34
N ALA A 53 22.18 -9.19 12.45
CA ALA A 53 23.25 -8.84 13.38
C ALA A 53 22.95 -9.42 14.76
N ILE A 54 23.86 -10.26 15.26
CA ILE A 54 23.68 -11.02 16.49
C ILE A 54 24.63 -10.48 17.54
N TYR A 55 24.10 -10.00 18.67
CA TYR A 55 24.90 -9.65 19.84
C TYR A 55 25.11 -10.89 20.71
N ASP A 56 24.00 -11.56 21.06
CA ASP A 56 23.99 -12.84 21.77
C ASP A 56 22.76 -13.67 21.34
N ASN A 57 22.54 -14.82 22.00
CA ASN A 57 21.46 -15.74 21.64
C ASN A 57 20.05 -15.22 21.95
N ASN A 58 19.93 -14.14 22.75
CA ASN A 58 18.66 -13.51 23.13
C ASN A 58 18.43 -12.20 22.37
N LYS A 59 19.48 -11.39 22.21
CA LYS A 59 19.44 -10.06 21.60
C LYS A 59 20.10 -10.07 20.23
N PHE A 60 19.26 -9.89 19.20
CA PHE A 60 19.72 -9.77 17.82
C PHE A 60 18.70 -8.99 16.98
N TYR A 61 19.12 -8.67 15.76
CA TYR A 61 18.39 -7.86 14.81
C TYR A 61 18.25 -8.58 13.47
N VAL A 62 17.15 -8.32 12.77
CA VAL A 62 16.96 -8.71 11.37
C VAL A 62 16.47 -7.52 10.57
N SER A 63 17.02 -7.33 9.36
CA SER A 63 16.53 -6.32 8.41
C SER A 63 15.54 -6.91 7.42
N SER A 64 14.61 -6.09 6.94
CA SER A 64 13.83 -6.37 5.74
C SER A 64 14.50 -5.81 4.48
N ARG A 65 14.32 -6.52 3.37
CA ARG A 65 14.77 -6.09 2.04
C ARG A 65 14.14 -4.75 1.63
N PHE A 66 12.87 -4.52 1.97
CA PHE A 66 12.10 -3.35 1.53
C PHE A 66 11.64 -2.43 2.68
N GLY A 67 11.57 -2.91 3.92
CA GLY A 67 11.13 -2.03 5.01
C GLY A 67 11.37 -2.53 6.43
N GLY A 68 12.28 -1.87 7.14
CA GLY A 68 12.36 -1.90 8.59
C GLY A 68 13.50 -2.74 9.17
N LEU A 69 13.74 -2.48 10.45
CA LEU A 69 14.67 -3.23 11.30
C LEU A 69 13.90 -3.72 12.52
N PHE A 70 13.97 -5.03 12.74
CA PHE A 70 13.32 -5.67 13.87
C PHE A 70 14.35 -6.12 14.89
N LYS A 71 14.03 -5.92 16.17
CA LYS A 71 14.84 -6.30 17.32
C LYS A 71 14.14 -7.37 18.13
N THR A 72 14.88 -8.36 18.59
CA THR A 72 14.45 -9.27 19.65
C THR A 72 15.37 -9.15 20.86
N ILE A 73 14.83 -9.50 22.04
CA ILE A 73 15.57 -9.60 23.31
C ILE A 73 15.30 -10.93 24.02
N ASN A 74 14.57 -11.85 23.37
CA ASN A 74 14.12 -13.13 23.94
C ASN A 74 14.32 -14.29 22.96
N GLY A 75 15.35 -14.22 22.13
CA GLY A 75 15.73 -15.35 21.28
C GLY A 75 14.87 -15.51 20.02
N GLY A 76 14.19 -14.44 19.58
CA GLY A 76 13.28 -14.46 18.44
C GLY A 76 11.86 -14.95 18.76
N VAL A 77 11.51 -15.13 20.04
CA VAL A 77 10.13 -15.46 20.44
C VAL A 77 9.18 -14.33 20.07
N THR A 78 9.60 -13.08 20.27
CA THR A 78 8.90 -11.89 19.78
C THR A 78 9.87 -10.85 19.24
N TRP A 79 9.39 -10.06 18.29
CA TRP A 79 10.11 -8.95 17.69
C TRP A 79 9.42 -7.62 17.94
N SER A 80 10.20 -6.54 17.91
CA SER A 80 9.70 -5.17 17.93
C SER A 80 10.33 -4.38 16.78
N SER A 81 9.51 -3.55 16.14
CA SER A 81 10.02 -2.57 15.19
C SER A 81 10.87 -1.53 15.93
N THR A 82 11.88 -0.99 15.26
CA THR A 82 12.78 0.02 15.83
C THR A 82 12.53 1.38 15.16
N ALA A 83 13.18 2.43 15.65
CA ALA A 83 13.13 3.75 15.00
C ALA A 83 13.82 3.79 13.62
N ALA A 84 14.29 2.67 13.09
CA ALA A 84 14.72 2.57 11.69
C ALA A 84 13.61 2.96 10.70
N ASP A 85 12.34 2.84 11.11
CA ASP A 85 11.18 3.30 10.33
C ASP A 85 11.19 4.81 10.07
N LEU A 86 11.89 5.59 10.90
CA LEU A 86 12.02 7.04 10.78
C LEU A 86 13.22 7.46 9.92
N LEU A 87 14.08 6.52 9.49
CA LEU A 87 15.17 6.81 8.58
C LEU A 87 14.64 7.36 7.25
N PRO A 88 15.42 8.15 6.49
CA PRO A 88 14.99 8.67 5.20
C PRO A 88 14.54 7.60 4.19
N LEU A 89 14.97 6.35 4.38
CA LEU A 89 14.50 5.17 3.67
C LEU A 89 14.51 3.96 4.63
N SER A 90 13.46 3.14 4.60
CA SER A 90 13.33 2.00 5.53
C SER A 90 13.99 0.70 5.09
N ALA A 91 14.29 0.49 3.80
CA ALA A 91 14.99 -0.71 3.35
C ALA A 91 16.41 -0.77 3.91
N ILE A 92 16.84 -1.95 4.36
CA ILE A 92 18.15 -2.15 4.99
C ILE A 92 18.81 -3.40 4.40
N SER A 93 19.93 -3.20 3.72
CA SER A 93 20.70 -4.27 3.09
C SER A 93 21.56 -5.05 4.07
N ASP A 94 22.14 -4.35 5.05
CA ASP A 94 23.06 -4.95 6.01
C ASP A 94 23.13 -4.16 7.34
N ILE A 95 23.53 -4.87 8.40
CA ILE A 95 23.53 -4.35 9.78
C ILE A 95 24.87 -4.68 10.45
N ALA A 96 25.51 -3.68 11.05
CA ALA A 96 26.64 -3.87 11.95
C ALA A 96 26.29 -3.39 13.37
N ILE A 97 26.62 -4.17 14.40
CA ILE A 97 26.45 -3.77 15.80
C ILE A 97 27.71 -3.07 16.28
N ASP A 98 27.56 -1.98 17.03
CA ASP A 98 28.67 -1.34 17.73
C ASP A 98 29.26 -2.29 18.79
N PRO A 99 30.55 -2.66 18.71
CA PRO A 99 31.16 -3.60 19.66
C PRO A 99 31.13 -3.11 21.12
N GLY A 100 31.07 -1.80 21.35
CA GLY A 100 31.00 -1.20 22.68
C GLY A 100 29.58 -1.02 23.22
N ASN A 101 28.56 -1.08 22.38
CA ASN A 101 27.17 -0.85 22.78
C ASN A 101 26.17 -1.56 21.86
N SER A 102 25.55 -2.65 22.33
CA SER A 102 24.62 -3.46 21.55
C SER A 102 23.26 -2.81 21.26
N ASP A 103 22.98 -1.62 21.81
CA ASP A 103 21.84 -0.79 21.40
C ASP A 103 22.16 0.17 20.27
N VAL A 104 23.44 0.31 19.88
CA VAL A 104 23.88 1.10 18.74
C VAL A 104 24.16 0.17 17.56
N VAL A 105 23.49 0.45 16.45
CA VAL A 105 23.67 -0.28 15.19
C VAL A 105 23.97 0.69 14.06
N TYR A 106 24.67 0.20 13.04
CA TYR A 106 24.95 0.89 11.79
C TYR A 106 24.20 0.15 10.70
N LEU A 107 23.50 0.89 9.86
CA LEU A 107 22.53 0.37 8.90
C LEU A 107 22.93 0.82 7.51
N ALA A 108 23.20 -0.13 6.61
CA ALA A 108 23.31 0.14 5.19
C ALA A 108 21.89 0.17 4.60
N THR A 109 21.47 1.31 4.07
CA THR A 109 20.12 1.46 3.49
C THR A 109 20.03 0.91 2.06
N GLY A 110 18.82 0.56 1.63
CA GLY A 110 18.50 0.09 0.27
C GLY A 110 18.63 -1.42 0.06
N ASP A 111 18.49 -1.88 -1.18
CA ASP A 111 18.63 -3.27 -1.59
C ASP A 111 20.00 -3.55 -2.22
N GLY A 112 20.99 -3.80 -1.35
CA GLY A 112 22.36 -4.15 -1.75
C GLY A 112 22.52 -5.40 -2.63
N ASN A 113 21.45 -6.15 -2.88
CA ASN A 113 21.47 -7.40 -3.64
C ASN A 113 20.83 -7.27 -5.03
N LYS A 114 20.28 -6.12 -5.43
CA LYS A 114 19.71 -5.93 -6.77
C LYS A 114 20.68 -6.31 -7.89
N LEU A 115 21.98 -6.19 -7.63
CA LEU A 115 23.06 -6.53 -8.55
C LEU A 115 23.12 -8.05 -8.88
N MET A 116 22.40 -8.89 -8.13
CA MET A 116 22.29 -10.34 -8.30
C MET A 116 21.31 -10.76 -9.41
N THR A 117 20.27 -9.97 -9.70
CA THR A 117 19.14 -10.40 -10.53
C THR A 117 19.19 -9.90 -11.98
N ASP A 118 19.63 -8.66 -12.25
CA ASP A 118 19.25 -8.00 -13.53
C ASP A 118 20.34 -7.38 -14.41
N LEU A 119 21.62 -7.40 -14.04
CA LEU A 119 22.63 -6.63 -14.81
C LEU A 119 23.06 -7.25 -16.15
N GLN A 120 22.30 -8.22 -16.67
CA GLN A 120 22.58 -8.88 -17.93
C GLN A 120 21.62 -8.54 -19.07
N ASP A 121 20.58 -7.74 -18.81
CA ASP A 121 19.71 -7.28 -19.88
C ASP A 121 19.41 -5.79 -19.74
N PRO A 122 20.03 -4.92 -20.56
CA PRO A 122 19.63 -3.53 -20.64
C PRO A 122 18.14 -3.38 -21.01
N ASP A 123 17.48 -4.43 -21.54
CA ASP A 123 16.05 -4.47 -21.79
C ASP A 123 15.18 -4.99 -20.61
N LEU A 124 15.72 -5.73 -19.62
CA LEU A 124 14.98 -6.08 -18.39
C LEU A 124 14.91 -4.93 -17.39
N ASN A 125 15.82 -3.95 -17.49
CA ASN A 125 15.66 -2.65 -16.81
C ASN A 125 14.34 -1.96 -17.15
N TYR A 126 13.69 -2.33 -18.26
CA TYR A 126 12.45 -1.71 -18.72
C TYR A 126 11.20 -2.46 -18.27
N LEU A 127 11.25 -3.74 -17.91
CA LEU A 127 10.01 -4.53 -17.76
C LEU A 127 9.45 -4.63 -16.33
N GLY A 128 10.01 -3.91 -15.35
CA GLY A 128 9.38 -3.75 -14.02
C GLY A 128 9.16 -5.05 -13.24
N TYR A 129 9.92 -6.12 -13.52
CA TYR A 129 9.65 -7.44 -12.97
C TYR A 129 10.14 -7.67 -11.53
N ASP A 130 11.14 -6.92 -11.03
CA ASP A 130 11.70 -7.10 -9.68
C ASP A 130 11.90 -5.74 -8.97
N PRO A 131 11.05 -5.40 -7.97
CA PRO A 131 11.13 -4.15 -7.24
C PRO A 131 12.45 -4.03 -6.46
N TRP A 132 12.97 -2.81 -6.33
CA TRP A 132 14.23 -2.56 -5.61
C TRP A 132 14.35 -1.11 -5.14
N GLN A 133 15.10 -0.90 -4.05
CA GLN A 133 15.36 0.42 -3.51
C GLN A 133 16.84 0.80 -3.53
N PRO A 134 17.21 2.02 -3.96
CA PRO A 134 18.59 2.49 -3.89
C PRO A 134 18.99 2.80 -2.44
N SER A 135 20.29 2.95 -2.18
CA SER A 135 20.78 3.40 -0.89
C SER A 135 20.73 4.91 -0.76
N VAL A 136 20.46 5.40 0.45
CA VAL A 136 20.63 6.81 0.87
C VAL A 136 21.80 6.98 1.85
N GLY A 137 22.70 5.99 1.89
CA GLY A 137 23.89 5.98 2.73
C GLY A 137 23.78 5.06 3.93
N ILE A 138 24.68 5.28 4.90
CA ILE A 138 24.78 4.51 6.14
C ILE A 138 24.25 5.36 7.29
N TYR A 139 23.49 4.75 8.20
CA TYR A 139 22.95 5.44 9.37
C TYR A 139 23.37 4.76 10.65
N LYS A 140 23.86 5.54 11.61
CA LYS A 140 24.02 5.12 13.00
C LYS A 140 22.68 5.31 13.70
N LEU A 141 22.16 4.26 14.33
CA LEU A 141 20.90 4.25 15.07
C LEU A 141 21.13 3.75 16.49
N ASN A 142 20.67 4.50 17.48
CA ASN A 142 20.50 4.04 18.85
C ASN A 142 19.07 3.48 19.01
N THR A 143 18.96 2.16 19.08
CA THR A 143 17.67 1.44 19.13
C THR A 143 16.91 1.59 20.45
N LEU A 144 17.53 2.16 21.49
CA LEU A 144 16.88 2.45 22.76
C LEU A 144 16.23 3.84 22.78
N THR A 145 16.94 4.85 22.24
CA THR A 145 16.48 6.25 22.24
C THR A 145 15.78 6.66 20.94
N GLY A 146 15.95 5.88 19.88
CA GLY A 146 15.50 6.20 18.53
C GLY A 146 16.35 7.23 17.80
N ALA A 147 17.38 7.80 18.44
CA ALA A 147 18.26 8.77 17.82
C ALA A 147 19.04 8.13 16.66
N TYR A 148 18.99 8.76 15.49
CA TYR A 148 19.75 8.34 14.32
C TYR A 148 20.49 9.52 13.69
N GLN A 149 21.58 9.21 12.99
CA GLN A 149 22.33 10.18 12.20
C GLN A 149 22.95 9.49 10.97
N ALA A 150 22.98 10.21 9.85
CA ALA A 150 23.75 9.77 8.68
C ALA A 150 25.23 9.72 9.07
N VAL A 151 25.90 8.64 8.68
CA VAL A 151 27.34 8.43 8.87
C VAL A 151 27.95 7.89 7.58
N GLY A 152 29.21 8.20 7.35
CA GLY A 152 29.90 7.77 6.14
C GLY A 152 29.31 8.28 4.82
N PRO A 153 29.45 7.52 3.71
CA PRO A 153 29.11 8.02 2.38
C PRO A 153 27.62 8.36 2.29
N THR A 154 27.31 9.65 2.15
CA THR A 154 25.96 10.11 1.83
C THR A 154 25.71 9.92 0.34
N ILE A 155 24.58 9.32 -0.01
CA ILE A 155 24.22 8.98 -1.38
C ILE A 155 22.94 9.74 -1.71
N ALA A 156 22.95 10.52 -2.78
CA ALA A 156 21.72 11.11 -3.28
C ALA A 156 20.83 9.99 -3.83
N TYR A 157 19.53 10.02 -3.51
CA TYR A 157 18.59 8.97 -3.94
C TYR A 157 18.60 8.72 -5.46
N CYS A 158 18.86 9.78 -6.23
CA CYS A 158 18.96 9.77 -7.68
C CYS A 158 20.23 9.09 -8.24
N ASP A 159 21.29 8.96 -7.43
CA ASP A 159 22.55 8.31 -7.87
C ASP A 159 22.38 6.79 -8.01
N LYS A 160 21.30 6.23 -7.46
CA LYS A 160 20.94 4.82 -7.54
C LYS A 160 22.06 3.85 -7.12
N LYS A 161 22.96 4.31 -6.24
CA LYS A 161 24.03 3.48 -5.68
C LYS A 161 23.50 2.51 -4.64
N LEU A 162 24.24 1.42 -4.45
CA LEU A 162 23.90 0.35 -3.52
C LEU A 162 25.05 0.12 -2.54
N ILE A 163 24.70 -0.29 -1.32
CA ILE A 163 25.65 -0.74 -0.30
C ILE A 163 25.33 -2.19 -0.02
N SER A 164 26.26 -3.09 -0.33
CA SER A 164 26.06 -4.54 -0.23
C SER A 164 26.44 -5.10 1.13
N ARG A 165 27.41 -4.46 1.81
CA ARG A 165 27.91 -4.92 3.11
C ARG A 165 28.61 -3.81 3.90
N ILE A 166 28.45 -3.82 5.23
CA ILE A 166 29.19 -2.96 6.16
C ILE A 166 29.81 -3.80 7.27
N ILE A 167 31.09 -3.53 7.59
CA ILE A 167 31.80 -4.26 8.67
C ILE A 167 32.60 -3.30 9.55
N ILE A 168 32.66 -3.63 10.85
CA ILE A 168 33.43 -2.92 11.87
C ILE A 168 34.54 -3.84 12.35
N SER A 169 35.78 -3.33 12.44
CA SER A 169 36.89 -4.13 12.95
C SER A 169 36.65 -4.53 14.41
N PRO A 170 36.80 -5.82 14.76
CA PRO A 170 36.61 -6.29 16.13
C PRO A 170 37.73 -5.84 17.09
N SER A 171 38.85 -5.34 16.56
CA SER A 171 40.00 -4.88 17.36
C SER A 171 40.18 -3.37 17.41
N ASP A 172 39.58 -2.64 16.46
CA ASP A 172 39.69 -1.18 16.36
C ASP A 172 38.40 -0.59 15.77
N VAL A 173 37.56 -0.03 16.64
CA VAL A 173 36.30 0.61 16.26
C VAL A 173 36.46 1.90 15.46
N ASN A 174 37.68 2.30 15.09
CA ASN A 174 37.93 3.37 14.12
C ASN A 174 38.05 2.86 12.68
N VAL A 175 38.33 1.56 12.48
CA VAL A 175 38.46 0.95 11.14
C VAL A 175 37.16 0.27 10.73
N GLN A 176 36.54 0.78 9.66
CA GLN A 176 35.33 0.21 9.05
C GLN A 176 35.42 0.18 7.53
N TYR A 177 34.60 -0.68 6.92
CA TYR A 177 34.44 -0.78 5.48
C TYR A 177 32.98 -0.78 5.06
N ALA A 178 32.75 -0.26 3.85
CA ALA A 178 31.49 -0.35 3.13
C ALA A 178 31.77 -0.85 1.72
N ALA A 179 31.22 -2.01 1.38
CA ALA A 179 31.20 -2.54 0.02
C ALA A 179 30.05 -1.90 -0.74
N MET A 180 30.35 -1.18 -1.82
CA MET A 180 29.40 -0.39 -2.59
C MET A 180 29.39 -0.76 -4.07
N SER A 181 28.33 -0.37 -4.77
CA SER A 181 28.19 -0.58 -6.21
C SER A 181 29.30 0.09 -7.04
N ASP A 182 30.01 1.07 -6.48
CA ASP A 182 31.08 1.82 -7.16
C ASP A 182 32.46 1.68 -6.48
N GLY A 183 32.63 0.74 -5.55
CA GLY A 183 33.92 0.38 -4.97
C GLY A 183 33.88 -0.01 -3.50
N LEU A 184 35.06 -0.24 -2.93
CA LEU A 184 35.25 -0.43 -1.50
C LEU A 184 35.65 0.90 -0.85
N TYR A 185 34.90 1.29 0.17
CA TYR A 185 35.18 2.46 0.98
C TYR A 185 35.67 2.05 2.36
N ARG A 186 36.54 2.88 2.94
CA ARG A 186 37.15 2.69 4.26
C ARG A 186 37.17 3.99 5.05
N THR A 187 36.99 3.88 6.36
CA THR A 187 37.32 4.92 7.36
C THR A 187 38.38 4.39 8.34
N GLY A 188 39.16 5.30 8.90
CA GLY A 188 40.10 5.03 10.01
C GLY A 188 39.85 5.92 11.23
N ASP A 189 38.71 6.59 11.27
CA ASP A 189 38.34 7.62 12.26
C ASP A 189 36.85 7.52 12.67
N ALA A 190 36.36 6.29 12.82
CA ALA A 190 35.05 5.95 13.36
C ALA A 190 33.89 6.61 12.61
N TRP A 191 33.71 6.24 11.34
CA TRP A 191 32.66 6.70 10.44
C TRP A 191 32.72 8.16 10.00
N THR A 192 33.75 8.92 10.39
CA THR A 192 33.84 10.37 10.13
C THR A 192 34.27 10.66 8.68
N THR A 193 35.45 10.18 8.27
CA THR A 193 35.97 10.40 6.91
C THR A 193 36.11 9.08 6.17
N TRP A 194 35.66 9.07 4.91
CA TRP A 194 35.62 7.88 4.07
C TRP A 194 36.42 8.07 2.80
N THR A 195 37.30 7.12 2.53
CA THR A 195 38.13 7.06 1.33
C THR A 195 37.74 5.84 0.52
N LYS A 196 37.51 6.02 -0.78
CA LYS A 196 37.42 4.89 -1.72
C LYS A 196 38.81 4.30 -1.89
N VAL A 197 39.06 3.16 -1.27
CA VAL A 197 40.38 2.50 -1.25
C VAL A 197 40.56 1.52 -2.41
N LEU A 198 39.45 1.05 -2.99
CA LEU A 198 39.48 0.17 -4.15
C LEU A 198 38.30 0.47 -5.09
N PRO A 199 38.52 1.19 -6.21
CA PRO A 199 37.47 1.49 -7.17
C PRO A 199 37.08 0.26 -8.01
N VAL A 200 35.87 0.28 -8.57
CA VAL A 200 35.44 -0.71 -9.56
C VAL A 200 36.11 -0.47 -10.92
N SER A 201 36.28 -1.54 -11.69
CA SER A 201 36.70 -1.50 -13.10
C SER A 201 35.58 -2.03 -13.99
N GLY A 202 35.20 -1.29 -15.02
CA GLY A 202 34.08 -1.68 -15.92
C GLY A 202 32.74 -1.74 -15.16
N ASN A 203 32.01 -2.85 -15.34
CA ASN A 203 30.70 -3.08 -14.72
C ASN A 203 30.79 -3.79 -13.35
N GLN A 204 31.98 -3.88 -12.78
CA GLN A 204 32.18 -4.49 -11.46
C GLN A 204 31.43 -3.74 -10.36
N PHE A 205 31.16 -4.46 -9.28
CA PHE A 205 30.74 -3.90 -7.99
C PHE A 205 31.38 -4.64 -6.82
N CYS A 206 31.56 -3.96 -5.69
CA CYS A 206 32.04 -4.62 -4.48
C CYS A 206 30.87 -5.34 -3.79
N SER A 207 30.92 -6.67 -3.77
CA SER A 207 29.81 -7.54 -3.35
C SER A 207 29.94 -8.04 -1.92
N SER A 208 31.16 -8.10 -1.38
CA SER A 208 31.43 -8.59 -0.04
C SER A 208 32.77 -8.08 0.47
N VAL A 209 32.89 -7.94 1.79
CA VAL A 209 34.13 -7.59 2.49
C VAL A 209 34.14 -8.29 3.84
N GLU A 210 35.26 -8.87 4.24
CA GLU A 210 35.41 -9.57 5.52
C GLU A 210 36.78 -9.31 6.15
N PHE A 211 36.82 -9.19 7.47
CA PHE A 211 38.07 -9.23 8.24
C PHE A 211 38.56 -10.67 8.36
N LYS A 212 39.87 -10.88 8.30
CA LYS A 212 40.45 -12.16 8.68
C LYS A 212 40.26 -12.37 10.19
N PRO A 213 39.61 -13.46 10.62
CA PRO A 213 39.44 -13.76 12.04
C PRO A 213 40.80 -13.88 12.76
N GLY A 214 40.89 -13.34 13.97
CA GLY A 214 42.13 -13.32 14.76
C GLY A 214 43.21 -12.35 14.27
N ASN A 215 43.13 -11.83 13.04
CA ASN A 215 44.03 -10.79 12.52
C ASN A 215 43.26 -9.78 11.63
N PRO A 216 42.49 -8.87 12.23
CA PRO A 216 41.68 -7.89 11.50
C PRO A 216 42.51 -6.81 10.77
N SER A 217 43.85 -6.80 10.90
CA SER A 217 44.71 -6.04 9.99
C SER A 217 44.71 -6.60 8.58
N THR A 218 44.31 -7.86 8.41
CA THR A 218 44.04 -8.47 7.10
C THR A 218 42.56 -8.37 6.74
N VAL A 219 42.28 -7.85 5.56
CA VAL A 219 40.92 -7.64 5.02
C VAL A 219 40.83 -8.25 3.62
N TYR A 220 39.72 -8.92 3.35
CA TYR A 220 39.38 -9.48 2.04
C TYR A 220 38.21 -8.71 1.44
N ALA A 221 38.27 -8.41 0.15
CA ALA A 221 37.19 -7.73 -0.56
C ALA A 221 36.90 -8.45 -1.88
N ALA A 222 35.63 -8.77 -2.13
CA ALA A 222 35.20 -9.44 -3.34
C ALA A 222 34.48 -8.47 -4.28
N PHE A 223 34.82 -8.57 -5.57
CA PHE A 223 34.24 -7.81 -6.65
C PHE A 223 33.64 -8.79 -7.65
N ALA A 224 32.36 -8.60 -7.96
CA ALA A 224 31.64 -9.38 -8.96
C ALA A 224 31.40 -8.50 -10.20
N ASP A 225 31.24 -9.14 -11.36
CA ASP A 225 30.91 -8.45 -12.61
C ASP A 225 29.74 -9.19 -13.29
N PRO A 226 28.54 -8.61 -13.29
CA PRO A 226 27.34 -9.27 -13.77
C PRO A 226 27.18 -9.22 -15.30
N SER A 227 28.05 -8.51 -16.03
CA SER A 227 28.00 -8.43 -17.48
C SER A 227 28.38 -9.76 -18.14
N ALA A 228 27.62 -10.17 -19.17
CA ALA A 228 27.87 -11.42 -19.88
C ALA A 228 29.30 -11.45 -20.47
N ASN A 229 30.07 -12.51 -20.16
CA ASN A 229 31.44 -12.75 -20.65
C ASN A 229 32.58 -11.97 -19.94
N SER A 230 32.40 -11.56 -18.68
CA SER A 230 33.45 -10.88 -17.92
C SER A 230 34.41 -11.85 -17.20
N ASN A 231 35.72 -11.69 -17.42
CA ASN A 231 36.79 -12.31 -16.59
C ASN A 231 37.14 -11.44 -15.37
N TYR A 232 36.25 -10.52 -14.98
CA TYR A 232 36.58 -9.42 -14.08
C TYR A 232 36.21 -9.68 -12.61
N ALA A 233 35.60 -10.81 -12.27
CA ALA A 233 35.35 -11.18 -10.88
C ALA A 233 36.65 -11.48 -10.13
N ASN A 234 36.88 -10.84 -8.98
CA ASN A 234 38.15 -10.91 -8.25
C ASN A 234 37.95 -10.83 -6.73
N ILE A 235 38.89 -11.42 -5.99
CA ILE A 235 39.00 -11.24 -4.54
C ILE A 235 40.35 -10.58 -4.26
N TYR A 236 40.32 -9.46 -3.55
CA TYR A 236 41.50 -8.69 -3.18
C TYR A 236 41.81 -8.88 -1.71
N ILE A 237 43.09 -8.78 -1.37
CA ILE A 237 43.58 -8.84 0.01
C ILE A 237 44.36 -7.57 0.34
N ASN A 238 44.18 -7.06 1.55
CA ASN A 238 45.09 -6.10 2.15
C ASN A 238 45.50 -6.60 3.54
N THR A 239 46.78 -6.48 3.89
CA THR A 239 47.35 -6.97 5.15
C THR A 239 47.75 -5.85 6.12
N ASN A 240 47.37 -4.60 5.81
CA ASN A 240 47.76 -3.41 6.54
C ASN A 240 46.55 -2.50 6.81
N ASN A 241 45.50 -3.06 7.43
CA ASN A 241 44.29 -2.35 7.81
C ASN A 241 43.65 -1.58 6.65
N GLY A 242 43.71 -2.08 5.42
CA GLY A 242 43.19 -1.46 4.19
C GLY A 242 43.96 -0.25 3.69
N THR A 243 45.13 0.05 4.27
CA THR A 243 46.03 1.11 3.78
C THR A 243 47.07 0.51 2.83
N GLY A 244 47.43 1.24 1.78
CA GLY A 244 48.37 0.76 0.76
C GLY A 244 47.71 -0.09 -0.34
N SER A 245 48.44 -1.07 -0.87
CA SER A 245 48.01 -1.85 -2.04
C SER A 245 46.96 -2.91 -1.70
N TRP A 246 46.12 -3.19 -2.69
CA TRP A 246 45.13 -4.27 -2.68
C TRP A 246 45.46 -5.23 -3.84
N PRO A 247 46.46 -6.12 -3.69
CA PRO A 247 46.72 -7.15 -4.69
C PRO A 247 45.51 -8.07 -4.87
N SER A 248 45.28 -8.48 -6.12
CA SER A 248 44.33 -9.56 -6.41
C SER A 248 44.88 -10.89 -5.88
N MET A 249 44.02 -11.71 -5.30
CA MET A 249 44.34 -13.10 -4.95
C MET A 249 44.18 -14.05 -6.15
N ALA A 250 43.85 -13.53 -7.34
CA ALA A 250 43.73 -14.31 -8.57
C ALA A 250 45.07 -14.85 -9.11
N ASP A 251 46.21 -14.27 -8.72
CA ASP A 251 47.54 -14.70 -9.16
C ASP A 251 48.09 -15.93 -8.40
N ALA A 252 47.40 -16.39 -7.35
CA ALA A 252 47.82 -17.54 -6.56
C ALA A 252 46.99 -18.80 -6.87
N VAL A 253 47.40 -19.52 -7.92
CA VAL A 253 47.28 -20.99 -8.01
C VAL A 253 45.89 -21.58 -8.32
N LEU A 254 44.98 -20.86 -8.98
CA LEU A 254 44.00 -21.50 -9.87
C LEU A 254 43.42 -20.42 -10.78
N ASN A 255 43.57 -20.60 -12.09
CA ASN A 255 42.65 -19.96 -13.03
C ASN A 255 41.24 -20.35 -12.55
N PHE A 256 40.53 -19.43 -11.89
CA PHE A 256 39.08 -19.54 -11.78
C PHE A 256 38.61 -19.92 -13.19
N PRO A 257 37.95 -21.06 -13.40
CA PRO A 257 37.42 -21.41 -14.71
C PRO A 257 36.28 -20.44 -15.00
N LEU A 258 36.60 -19.19 -15.32
CA LEU A 258 35.67 -18.16 -15.75
C LEU A 258 35.35 -18.44 -17.23
N SER A 259 34.86 -19.64 -17.53
CA SER A 259 34.16 -19.89 -18.78
C SER A 259 32.71 -19.39 -18.72
N SER A 260 32.31 -18.75 -17.60
CA SER A 260 30.96 -18.24 -17.36
C SER A 260 30.99 -16.98 -16.51
N THR A 261 30.03 -16.08 -16.75
CA THR A 261 29.83 -14.83 -16.03
C THR A 261 29.57 -15.05 -14.53
N VAL A 262 30.34 -14.40 -13.66
CA VAL A 262 30.14 -14.44 -12.20
C VAL A 262 29.35 -13.22 -11.73
N LYS A 263 28.07 -13.44 -11.40
CA LYS A 263 27.11 -12.39 -11.03
C LYS A 263 27.26 -11.92 -9.59
N LEU A 264 27.74 -12.76 -8.68
CA LEU A 264 27.91 -12.44 -7.26
C LEU A 264 29.03 -13.25 -6.62
N ILE A 265 29.73 -12.67 -5.65
CA ILE A 265 30.62 -13.37 -4.73
C ILE A 265 30.21 -13.03 -3.29
N ARG A 266 30.06 -14.05 -2.44
CA ARG A 266 29.93 -13.89 -0.98
C ARG A 266 31.12 -14.52 -0.29
N LEU A 267 31.67 -13.79 0.67
CA LEU A 267 32.76 -14.28 1.50
C LEU A 267 32.21 -14.81 2.82
N GLY A 268 32.80 -15.90 3.31
CA GLY A 268 32.63 -16.39 4.67
C GLY A 268 34.01 -16.63 5.27
N VAL A 269 34.17 -16.44 6.57
CA VAL A 269 35.47 -16.62 7.24
C VAL A 269 35.31 -17.46 8.51
N SER A 270 36.33 -18.27 8.82
CA SER A 270 36.41 -19.02 10.08
C SER A 270 37.68 -18.65 10.85
N PHE A 271 37.59 -18.76 12.18
CA PHE A 271 38.76 -18.77 13.04
C PHE A 271 39.17 -20.21 13.32
N VAL A 272 40.43 -20.55 13.05
CA VAL A 272 41.02 -21.83 13.46
C VAL A 272 42.12 -21.55 14.46
N ASN A 273 42.06 -22.18 15.63
CA ASN A 273 43.20 -22.23 16.54
C ASN A 273 44.08 -23.44 16.19
N SER A 274 44.70 -23.43 15.01
CA SER A 274 45.58 -24.50 14.53
C SER A 274 47.02 -23.99 14.35
N PRO A 275 48.05 -24.81 14.67
CA PRO A 275 49.44 -24.50 14.36
C PRO A 275 49.73 -24.36 12.85
N GLN A 276 48.85 -24.89 11.99
CA GLN A 276 49.07 -25.02 10.54
C GLN A 276 48.47 -23.85 9.73
N HIS A 277 47.39 -23.22 10.23
CA HIS A 277 46.75 -22.05 9.62
C HIS A 277 45.85 -21.33 10.64
N SER A 278 45.60 -20.03 10.43
CA SER A 278 44.91 -19.13 11.37
C SER A 278 43.42 -18.89 11.06
N GLY A 279 42.85 -19.60 10.10
CA GLY A 279 41.50 -19.36 9.58
C GLY A 279 41.34 -19.84 8.15
N TYR A 280 40.10 -20.09 7.72
CA TYR A 280 39.76 -20.30 6.31
C TYR A 280 38.99 -19.10 5.75
N LEU A 281 39.24 -18.77 4.49
CA LEU A 281 38.40 -17.86 3.70
C LEU A 281 37.60 -18.69 2.71
N TYR A 282 36.29 -18.60 2.77
CA TYR A 282 35.36 -19.18 1.81
C TYR A 282 34.86 -18.12 0.86
N ALA A 283 34.69 -18.48 -0.40
CA ALA A 283 34.06 -17.66 -1.42
C ALA A 283 33.04 -18.50 -2.18
N ILE A 284 31.76 -18.18 -2.04
CA ILE A 284 30.71 -18.76 -2.87
C ILE A 284 30.35 -17.78 -3.98
N MET A 285 30.24 -18.29 -5.20
CA MET A 285 30.06 -17.49 -6.40
C MET A 285 28.87 -17.98 -7.19
N ASN A 286 28.06 -17.03 -7.66
CA ASN A 286 26.95 -17.31 -8.57
C ASN A 286 27.45 -17.15 -10.00
N ALA A 287 27.46 -18.25 -10.75
CA ALA A 287 27.70 -18.29 -12.19
C ALA A 287 26.63 -19.16 -12.86
N SER A 288 26.86 -19.68 -14.07
CA SER A 288 25.91 -20.63 -14.71
C SER A 288 25.60 -21.85 -13.82
N GLN A 289 26.57 -22.23 -12.98
CA GLN A 289 26.35 -23.02 -11.76
C GLN A 289 27.09 -22.34 -10.60
N PRO A 290 26.58 -22.42 -9.36
CA PRO A 290 27.30 -21.88 -8.22
C PRO A 290 28.57 -22.68 -7.92
N TYR A 291 29.62 -21.99 -7.52
CA TYR A 291 30.89 -22.59 -7.13
C TYR A 291 31.30 -22.12 -5.74
N LEU A 292 31.84 -23.02 -4.93
CA LEU A 292 32.39 -22.72 -3.62
C LEU A 292 33.89 -22.94 -3.66
N TYR A 293 34.64 -21.96 -3.18
CA TYR A 293 36.07 -22.01 -3.04
C TYR A 293 36.42 -21.79 -1.57
N TRP A 294 37.51 -22.39 -1.13
CA TRP A 294 38.07 -22.07 0.17
C TRP A 294 39.59 -22.00 0.11
N TYR A 295 40.16 -21.08 0.87
CA TYR A 295 41.58 -20.79 0.93
C TYR A 295 42.13 -21.23 2.29
N ASP A 296 43.14 -22.11 2.27
CA ASP A 296 43.78 -22.69 3.46
C ASP A 296 44.90 -21.82 4.05
N GLY A 297 45.18 -20.66 3.43
CA GLY A 297 46.34 -19.82 3.76
C GLY A 297 47.52 -20.03 2.81
N THR A 298 47.47 -21.03 1.92
CA THR A 298 48.51 -21.35 0.94
C THR A 298 47.96 -21.47 -0.47
N GLN A 299 46.80 -22.11 -0.65
CA GLN A 299 46.19 -22.37 -1.96
C GLN A 299 44.66 -22.32 -1.91
N TRP A 300 44.05 -22.11 -3.07
CA TRP A 300 42.61 -22.24 -3.25
C TRP A 300 42.21 -23.68 -3.56
N ASN A 301 41.10 -24.12 -2.98
CA ASN A 301 40.50 -25.42 -3.21
C ASN A 301 39.08 -25.22 -3.79
N ILE A 302 38.73 -25.92 -4.86
CA ILE A 302 37.45 -25.80 -5.58
C ILE A 302 36.47 -26.87 -5.13
N GLN A 303 35.20 -26.49 -5.00
CA GLN A 303 34.07 -27.40 -4.78
C GLN A 303 32.84 -27.03 -5.63
N TYR A 304 31.99 -28.03 -5.89
CA TYR A 304 30.70 -27.90 -6.57
C TYR A 304 29.58 -27.90 -5.52
N PRO A 305 29.18 -26.74 -4.95
CA PRO A 305 28.07 -26.69 -4.01
C PRO A 305 26.78 -27.08 -4.73
N LYS A 306 25.91 -27.82 -4.03
CA LYS A 306 24.51 -27.95 -4.43
C LYS A 306 23.79 -26.71 -3.91
N THR A 307 23.69 -25.64 -4.70
CA THR A 307 22.88 -24.47 -4.34
C THR A 307 22.37 -23.78 -5.60
N GLY A 308 21.47 -22.81 -5.44
CA GLY A 308 20.97 -21.96 -6.52
C GLY A 308 21.50 -20.52 -6.44
N GLY A 309 20.68 -19.53 -6.77
CA GLY A 309 21.14 -18.17 -7.12
C GLY A 309 21.50 -17.23 -5.96
N ARG A 310 20.83 -17.31 -4.81
CA ARG A 310 21.01 -16.32 -3.71
C ARG A 310 22.32 -16.44 -2.94
N ILE A 311 22.83 -17.66 -2.79
CA ILE A 311 24.14 -18.02 -2.22
C ILE A 311 24.55 -17.33 -0.89
N PRO A 312 23.69 -17.16 0.13
CA PRO A 312 24.18 -16.83 1.47
C PRO A 312 25.14 -17.91 1.97
N ILE A 313 26.16 -17.52 2.73
CA ILE A 313 27.11 -18.45 3.33
C ILE A 313 27.26 -18.18 4.82
N ALA A 314 27.28 -19.24 5.61
CA ALA A 314 27.59 -19.19 7.03
C ALA A 314 28.58 -20.31 7.39
N VAL A 315 29.62 -19.96 8.15
CA VAL A 315 30.60 -20.92 8.66
C VAL A 315 30.32 -21.16 10.14
N ASN A 316 30.31 -22.41 10.58
CA ASN A 316 29.97 -22.74 11.96
C ASN A 316 31.09 -22.25 12.90
N PRO A 317 30.75 -21.46 13.95
CA PRO A 317 31.75 -20.83 14.82
C PRO A 317 32.42 -21.81 15.78
N THR A 318 31.90 -23.04 15.91
CA THR A 318 32.43 -24.08 16.80
C THR A 318 33.09 -25.25 16.06
N ASP A 319 32.90 -25.34 14.74
CA ASP A 319 33.46 -26.37 13.88
C ASP A 319 33.60 -25.80 12.47
N ASP A 320 34.79 -25.30 12.16
CA ASP A 320 35.13 -24.64 10.91
C ASP A 320 35.13 -25.55 9.68
N ASN A 321 35.02 -26.87 9.87
CA ASN A 321 34.77 -27.83 8.79
C ASN A 321 33.30 -27.81 8.35
N LYS A 322 32.41 -27.22 9.13
CA LYS A 322 30.98 -27.15 8.84
C LYS A 322 30.60 -25.79 8.26
N ILE A 323 29.93 -25.84 7.12
CA ILE A 323 29.41 -24.67 6.43
C ILE A 323 27.94 -24.87 6.08
N ALA A 324 27.23 -23.76 5.88
CA ALA A 324 25.88 -23.75 5.37
C ALA A 324 25.77 -22.75 4.22
N THR A 325 24.96 -23.10 3.22
CA THR A 325 24.55 -22.21 2.13
C THR A 325 23.08 -22.46 1.83
N ALA A 326 22.47 -21.55 1.07
CA ALA A 326 21.09 -21.74 0.67
C ALA A 326 20.75 -21.10 -0.69
N ASP A 327 19.54 -21.41 -1.15
CA ASP A 327 18.76 -20.64 -2.11
C ASP A 327 17.28 -20.90 -1.81
N VAL A 328 16.55 -21.63 -2.67
CA VAL A 328 15.24 -22.21 -2.33
C VAL A 328 15.38 -23.24 -1.21
N TYR A 329 16.44 -24.05 -1.25
CA TYR A 329 16.71 -25.10 -0.27
C TYR A 329 17.84 -24.70 0.68
N PHE A 330 17.79 -25.26 1.89
CA PHE A 330 18.84 -25.12 2.89
C PHE A 330 19.84 -26.28 2.82
N TYR A 331 21.12 -25.95 2.69
CA TYR A 331 22.20 -26.91 2.53
C TYR A 331 23.23 -26.75 3.65
N THR A 332 23.70 -27.88 4.18
CA THR A 332 24.84 -27.93 5.10
C THR A 332 25.90 -28.87 4.55
N ALA A 333 27.16 -28.56 4.80
CA ALA A 333 28.28 -29.43 4.47
C ALA A 333 29.18 -29.68 5.68
N VAL A 334 29.80 -30.85 5.70
CA VAL A 334 30.96 -31.19 6.55
C VAL A 334 32.25 -31.13 5.72
N ASN A 335 33.42 -31.23 6.36
CA ASN A 335 34.72 -31.27 5.68
C ASN A 335 34.89 -30.16 4.62
N HIS A 336 34.46 -28.92 4.90
CA HIS A 336 34.49 -27.79 3.95
C HIS A 336 33.66 -28.00 2.66
N GLY A 337 32.82 -29.05 2.61
CA GLY A 337 32.11 -29.48 1.42
C GLY A 337 33.01 -30.08 0.35
N THR A 338 34.11 -30.75 0.74
CA THR A 338 35.16 -31.25 -0.16
C THR A 338 34.73 -32.30 -1.18
N ALA A 339 33.64 -33.01 -0.90
CA ALA A 339 33.06 -34.01 -1.79
C ALA A 339 31.54 -33.82 -1.88
N SER A 340 30.94 -34.27 -2.98
CA SER A 340 29.48 -34.22 -3.16
C SER A 340 28.69 -34.98 -2.08
N SER A 341 29.31 -35.98 -1.44
CA SER A 341 28.77 -36.74 -0.31
C SER A 341 28.82 -35.99 1.02
N ASP A 342 29.61 -34.92 1.15
CA ASP A 342 29.68 -34.11 2.36
C ASP A 342 28.44 -33.20 2.51
N TRP A 343 27.68 -33.01 1.43
CA TRP A 343 26.54 -32.09 1.36
C TRP A 343 25.22 -32.77 1.70
N SER A 344 24.44 -32.13 2.57
CA SER A 344 23.09 -32.53 2.94
C SER A 344 22.09 -31.40 2.68
N VAL A 345 20.93 -31.76 2.14
CA VAL A 345 19.74 -30.89 2.09
C VAL A 345 18.91 -31.17 3.33
N LEU A 346 18.58 -30.14 4.10
CA LEU A 346 17.85 -30.30 5.34
C LEU A 346 16.49 -29.61 5.26
N GLY A 347 15.45 -30.34 5.69
CA GLY A 347 14.07 -29.87 5.62
C GLY A 347 13.54 -29.74 4.20
N SER A 348 12.32 -29.26 4.09
CA SER A 348 11.65 -28.94 2.83
C SER A 348 11.10 -27.52 2.87
N PRO A 349 11.31 -26.73 1.81
CA PRO A 349 10.63 -25.45 1.65
C PRO A 349 9.13 -25.63 1.79
N ASN A 350 8.47 -24.63 2.34
CA ASN A 350 7.02 -24.56 2.55
C ASN A 350 6.45 -25.57 3.55
N SER A 351 7.27 -26.47 4.11
CA SER A 351 6.89 -27.36 5.22
C SER A 351 7.68 -27.07 6.50
N ASN A 352 8.96 -26.69 6.37
CA ASN A 352 9.85 -26.43 7.50
C ASN A 352 10.28 -24.96 7.61
N TYR A 353 10.43 -24.30 6.47
CA TYR A 353 10.82 -22.91 6.35
C TYR A 353 10.27 -22.37 5.03
N HIS A 354 10.09 -21.07 4.92
CA HIS A 354 9.71 -20.45 3.65
C HIS A 354 10.89 -20.47 2.68
N ALA A 355 10.64 -20.75 1.39
CA ALA A 355 11.65 -20.72 0.34
C ALA A 355 12.40 -19.38 0.27
N ASP A 356 13.44 -19.36 -0.55
CA ASP A 356 14.16 -18.14 -0.92
C ASP A 356 14.90 -17.49 0.25
N ILE A 357 15.99 -18.16 0.64
CA ILE A 357 16.80 -17.82 1.79
C ILE A 357 17.89 -16.82 1.38
N TRP A 358 17.85 -15.62 1.97
CA TRP A 358 18.76 -14.51 1.69
C TRP A 358 19.89 -14.36 2.71
N GLY A 359 19.65 -14.76 3.95
CA GLY A 359 20.57 -14.58 5.06
C GLY A 359 20.74 -15.84 5.88
N LEU A 360 21.98 -16.18 6.20
CA LEU A 360 22.33 -17.28 7.09
C LEU A 360 23.30 -16.77 8.16
N LYS A 361 23.02 -17.10 9.43
CA LYS A 361 23.96 -16.76 10.52
C LYS A 361 23.86 -17.73 11.68
N TYR A 362 25.00 -18.28 12.09
CA TYR A 362 25.07 -19.06 13.33
C TYR A 362 24.99 -18.15 14.54
N PHE A 363 24.37 -18.65 15.60
CA PHE A 363 24.52 -18.05 16.92
C PHE A 363 25.98 -18.16 17.41
N PRO A 364 26.50 -17.16 18.13
CA PRO A 364 27.83 -17.23 18.73
C PRO A 364 28.02 -18.51 19.56
N ASN A 365 29.14 -19.19 19.35
CA ASN A 365 29.50 -20.43 20.06
C ASN A 365 28.43 -21.53 20.00
N SER A 366 27.63 -21.58 18.92
CA SER A 366 26.54 -22.54 18.75
C SER A 366 26.52 -23.11 17.34
N SER A 367 25.94 -24.31 17.20
CA SER A 367 25.60 -24.91 15.91
C SER A 367 24.17 -24.58 15.45
N THR A 368 23.43 -23.79 16.21
CA THR A 368 22.11 -23.28 15.82
C THR A 368 22.26 -22.14 14.82
N ILE A 369 21.50 -22.22 13.72
CA ILE A 369 21.55 -21.27 12.61
C ILE A 369 20.21 -20.55 12.44
N LEU A 370 20.27 -19.25 12.16
CA LEU A 370 19.16 -18.41 11.74
C LEU A 370 19.14 -18.27 10.23
N MET A 371 17.94 -18.25 9.68
CA MET A 371 17.63 -18.10 8.26
C MET A 371 16.69 -16.90 8.09
N ALA A 372 17.04 -16.00 7.18
CA ALA A 372 16.21 -14.91 6.73
C ALA A 372 15.73 -15.25 5.31
N THR A 373 14.42 -15.25 5.11
CA THR A 373 13.79 -15.75 3.89
C THR A 373 12.72 -14.78 3.39
N ASP A 374 12.14 -15.07 2.21
CA ASP A 374 11.02 -14.29 1.67
C ASP A 374 9.71 -14.44 2.48
N GLY A 375 9.70 -15.32 3.48
CA GLY A 375 8.60 -15.47 4.44
C GLY A 375 8.99 -15.26 5.90
N GLY A 376 10.12 -14.61 6.21
CA GLY A 376 10.44 -14.30 7.61
C GLY A 376 11.73 -14.90 8.15
N VAL A 377 11.72 -15.17 9.45
CA VAL A 377 12.83 -15.71 10.21
C VAL A 377 12.52 -17.14 10.64
N PHE A 378 13.46 -18.03 10.33
CA PHE A 378 13.43 -19.42 10.76
C PHE A 378 14.73 -19.77 11.47
N LYS A 379 14.69 -20.75 12.37
CA LYS A 379 15.85 -21.27 13.10
C LYS A 379 15.94 -22.77 12.90
N TYR A 380 17.16 -23.27 12.72
CA TYR A 380 17.47 -24.69 12.79
C TYR A 380 18.46 -24.97 13.92
N ASP A 381 18.09 -25.85 14.85
CA ASP A 381 18.88 -26.17 16.05
C ASP A 381 19.81 -27.39 15.90
N GLY A 382 19.87 -27.97 14.70
CA GLY A 382 20.55 -29.24 14.43
C GLY A 382 19.60 -30.45 14.40
N THR A 383 18.34 -30.27 14.81
CA THR A 383 17.31 -31.32 14.82
C THR A 383 15.99 -30.87 14.19
N SER A 384 15.55 -29.65 14.51
CA SER A 384 14.22 -29.15 14.16
C SER A 384 14.26 -27.72 13.63
N PHE A 385 13.27 -27.39 12.81
CA PHE A 385 13.03 -26.04 12.32
C PHE A 385 11.97 -25.34 13.17
N THR A 386 12.17 -24.06 13.47
CA THR A 386 11.23 -23.23 14.21
C THR A 386 11.06 -21.89 13.52
N GLU A 387 9.81 -21.49 13.30
CA GLU A 387 9.46 -20.15 12.82
C GLU A 387 9.50 -19.12 13.96
N LEU A 388 10.01 -17.92 13.68
CA LEU A 388 10.25 -16.85 14.66
C LEU A 388 9.63 -15.52 14.21
N ASN A 389 8.43 -15.52 13.62
CA ASN A 389 7.88 -14.34 12.96
C ASN A 389 7.05 -13.39 13.84
N MET A 390 6.69 -13.78 15.07
CA MET A 390 5.79 -13.00 15.92
C MET A 390 6.31 -11.59 16.19
N GLY A 391 5.56 -10.55 15.80
CA GLY A 391 5.93 -9.14 15.97
C GLY A 391 6.67 -8.52 14.80
N ILE A 392 7.00 -9.29 13.76
CA ILE A 392 7.56 -8.77 12.50
C ILE A 392 6.40 -8.24 11.63
N ASN A 393 6.57 -7.07 11.04
CA ASN A 393 5.62 -6.50 10.09
C ASN A 393 6.39 -6.13 8.82
N ALA A 394 6.62 -7.12 7.95
CA ALA A 394 7.49 -7.00 6.78
C ALA A 394 6.77 -7.31 5.45
N SER A 395 5.44 -7.41 5.48
CA SER A 395 4.60 -7.82 4.35
C SER A 395 4.77 -6.86 3.16
N THR A 396 4.93 -7.44 1.96
CA THR A 396 5.31 -6.79 0.70
C THR A 396 4.12 -6.72 -0.25
N ILE A 397 3.18 -5.83 0.07
CA ILE A 397 1.85 -5.82 -0.54
C ILE A 397 1.89 -5.09 -1.89
N TYR A 398 1.51 -5.77 -2.96
CA TYR A 398 1.33 -5.17 -4.28
C TYR A 398 0.03 -4.36 -4.36
N ARG A 399 -1.09 -4.97 -3.92
CA ARG A 399 -2.43 -4.41 -3.98
C ARG A 399 -3.29 -4.89 -2.82
N PHE A 400 -4.29 -4.11 -2.47
CA PHE A 400 -5.28 -4.48 -1.45
C PHE A 400 -6.68 -4.01 -1.82
N GLY A 401 -7.69 -4.58 -1.17
CA GLY A 401 -9.06 -4.12 -1.25
C GLY A 401 -9.66 -4.01 0.14
N THR A 402 -10.41 -2.94 0.39
CA THR A 402 -11.10 -2.72 1.68
C THR A 402 -12.62 -2.80 1.50
N SER A 403 -13.33 -3.31 2.52
CA SER A 403 -14.79 -3.27 2.49
C SER A 403 -15.29 -1.83 2.65
N ALA A 404 -16.20 -1.42 1.79
CA ALA A 404 -16.82 -0.08 1.85
C ALA A 404 -17.74 0.10 3.08
N THR A 405 -18.19 -1.00 3.69
CA THR A 405 -19.18 -1.01 4.79
C THR A 405 -18.63 -1.60 6.09
N ASN A 406 -17.52 -2.34 6.04
CA ASN A 406 -16.90 -2.99 7.19
C ASN A 406 -15.43 -2.62 7.31
N LYS A 407 -15.12 -1.72 8.25
CA LYS A 407 -13.74 -1.30 8.52
C LYS A 407 -12.80 -2.46 8.87
N SER A 408 -13.32 -3.59 9.35
CA SER A 408 -12.52 -4.73 9.79
C SER A 408 -12.22 -5.75 8.68
N LYS A 409 -12.59 -5.49 7.42
CA LYS A 409 -12.40 -6.44 6.32
C LYS A 409 -11.45 -5.89 5.27
N ILE A 410 -10.31 -6.55 5.08
CA ILE A 410 -9.27 -6.17 4.12
C ILE A 410 -8.74 -7.46 3.46
N ILE A 411 -8.56 -7.43 2.14
CA ILE A 411 -7.86 -8.48 1.39
C ILE A 411 -6.59 -7.89 0.76
N ILE A 412 -5.48 -8.60 0.86
CA ILE A 412 -4.17 -8.17 0.32
C ILE A 412 -3.61 -9.23 -0.62
N GLY A 413 -2.89 -8.79 -1.66
CA GLY A 413 -1.99 -9.61 -2.45
C GLY A 413 -0.54 -9.25 -2.12
N ASP A 414 0.19 -10.22 -1.56
CA ASP A 414 1.55 -10.07 -1.08
C ASP A 414 2.55 -10.85 -1.94
N GLN A 415 3.75 -10.30 -2.10
CA GLN A 415 4.88 -11.01 -2.70
C GLN A 415 5.28 -12.20 -1.82
N ASP A 416 5.48 -13.36 -2.45
CA ASP A 416 5.92 -14.64 -1.88
C ASP A 416 4.98 -15.27 -0.85
N THR A 417 4.14 -14.49 -0.16
CA THR A 417 3.28 -14.91 0.94
C THR A 417 1.78 -14.91 0.59
N GLY A 418 1.47 -14.68 -0.69
CA GLY A 418 0.16 -14.92 -1.30
C GLY A 418 -0.97 -14.00 -0.85
N THR A 419 -2.20 -14.48 -0.99
CA THR A 419 -3.40 -13.69 -0.65
C THR A 419 -3.75 -13.86 0.82
N ASN A 420 -3.94 -12.75 1.53
CA ASN A 420 -4.31 -12.77 2.94
C ASN A 420 -5.55 -11.92 3.20
N LEU A 421 -6.41 -12.40 4.12
CA LEU A 421 -7.67 -11.75 4.50
C LEU A 421 -7.63 -11.36 5.99
N TRP A 422 -7.98 -10.13 6.30
CA TRP A 422 -8.19 -9.63 7.65
C TRP A 422 -9.67 -9.57 8.00
N ASP A 423 -10.03 -10.02 9.20
CA ASP A 423 -11.40 -10.02 9.73
C ASP A 423 -11.61 -9.02 10.89
N GLY A 424 -10.61 -8.20 11.20
CA GLY A 424 -10.59 -7.27 12.32
C GLY A 424 -9.76 -7.76 13.51
N THR A 425 -9.48 -9.07 13.55
CA THR A 425 -8.74 -9.72 14.63
C THR A 425 -7.53 -10.47 14.07
N ASN A 426 -7.72 -11.29 13.05
CA ASN A 426 -6.70 -12.18 12.50
C ASN A 426 -6.48 -11.92 11.02
N TRP A 427 -5.23 -12.05 10.60
CA TRP A 427 -4.88 -12.23 9.20
C TRP A 427 -4.87 -13.73 8.89
N THR A 428 -5.52 -14.13 7.82
CA THR A 428 -5.62 -15.53 7.37
C THR A 428 -5.12 -15.66 5.95
N TYR A 429 -4.18 -16.58 5.73
CA TYR A 429 -3.71 -17.00 4.41
C TYR A 429 -4.81 -17.74 3.66
N ILE A 430 -5.12 -17.26 2.47
CA ILE A 430 -6.17 -17.80 1.60
C ILE A 430 -5.53 -18.77 0.61
N THR A 431 -5.91 -20.04 0.73
CA THR A 431 -5.50 -21.05 -0.25
C THR A 431 -6.40 -20.98 -1.47
N HIS A 432 -5.81 -20.66 -2.62
CA HIS A 432 -6.50 -20.71 -3.91
C HIS A 432 -6.42 -22.10 -4.52
N TYR A 433 -7.35 -22.43 -5.42
CA TYR A 433 -7.39 -23.75 -6.05
C TYR A 433 -6.05 -24.09 -6.74
N ALA A 434 -5.33 -25.08 -6.20
CA ALA A 434 -4.04 -25.58 -6.69
C ALA A 434 -2.87 -24.58 -6.76
N LEU A 435 -2.96 -23.43 -6.07
CA LEU A 435 -1.92 -22.40 -6.03
C LEU A 435 -1.59 -22.08 -4.56
N VAL A 436 -0.48 -22.62 -4.06
CA VAL A 436 0.02 -22.40 -2.69
C VAL A 436 1.41 -21.75 -2.78
N GLY A 437 1.66 -20.69 -2.00
CA GLY A 437 3.00 -20.11 -1.88
C GLY A 437 3.50 -19.35 -3.11
N GLN A 438 2.62 -18.58 -3.73
CA GLN A 438 2.94 -17.76 -4.91
C GLN A 438 2.70 -16.28 -4.60
N ASP A 439 3.32 -15.40 -5.40
CA ASP A 439 2.98 -13.98 -5.45
C ASP A 439 1.50 -13.79 -5.73
N ALA A 440 0.82 -12.99 -4.89
CA ALA A 440 -0.52 -12.51 -5.17
C ALA A 440 -0.51 -11.02 -5.46
N PHE A 441 -1.41 -10.59 -6.35
CA PHE A 441 -1.42 -9.23 -6.85
C PHE A 441 -2.81 -8.58 -6.64
N GLY A 442 -3.56 -8.33 -7.71
CA GLY A 442 -4.86 -7.65 -7.68
C GLY A 442 -5.80 -8.20 -6.61
N SER A 443 -6.39 -7.32 -5.82
CA SER A 443 -7.23 -7.64 -4.67
C SER A 443 -8.38 -6.64 -4.61
N LEU A 444 -9.62 -7.10 -4.47
CA LEU A 444 -10.81 -6.24 -4.46
C LEU A 444 -11.91 -6.86 -3.57
N ILE A 445 -12.58 -6.02 -2.79
CA ILE A 445 -13.84 -6.36 -2.11
C ILE A 445 -14.95 -5.58 -2.81
N ASP A 446 -16.02 -6.27 -3.20
CA ASP A 446 -17.21 -5.63 -3.79
C ASP A 446 -17.79 -4.60 -2.81
N TYR A 447 -17.97 -3.35 -3.26
CA TYR A 447 -18.44 -2.28 -2.38
C TYR A 447 -19.89 -2.47 -1.91
N ALA A 448 -20.69 -3.27 -2.61
CA ALA A 448 -22.11 -3.50 -2.32
C ALA A 448 -22.36 -4.79 -1.57
N GLU A 449 -21.51 -5.81 -1.73
CA GLU A 449 -21.62 -7.11 -1.05
C GLU A 449 -20.24 -7.59 -0.60
N GLU A 450 -19.90 -7.36 0.67
CA GLU A 450 -18.55 -7.59 1.18
C GLU A 450 -18.09 -9.06 1.19
N ASN A 451 -18.98 -10.03 0.95
CA ASN A 451 -18.61 -11.43 0.79
C ASN A 451 -18.17 -11.79 -0.62
N ASN A 452 -18.37 -10.89 -1.58
CA ASN A 452 -17.81 -11.00 -2.91
C ASN A 452 -16.37 -10.47 -2.89
N LEU A 453 -15.42 -11.39 -2.98
CA LEU A 453 -13.98 -11.11 -2.95
C LEU A 453 -13.36 -11.48 -4.29
N TYR A 454 -12.39 -10.71 -4.74
CA TYR A 454 -11.63 -10.98 -5.94
C TYR A 454 -10.15 -10.89 -5.64
N ALA A 455 -9.39 -11.84 -6.20
CA ALA A 455 -7.95 -11.92 -6.02
C ALA A 455 -7.29 -12.40 -7.31
N ALA A 456 -6.08 -11.93 -7.58
CA ALA A 456 -5.18 -12.46 -8.60
C ALA A 456 -4.06 -13.23 -7.90
N PRO A 457 -4.22 -14.55 -7.64
CA PRO A 457 -3.21 -15.36 -6.94
C PRO A 457 -1.92 -15.59 -7.74
N ASN A 458 -1.89 -15.13 -8.98
CA ASN A 458 -0.70 -14.84 -9.77
C ASN A 458 -1.13 -13.91 -10.93
N SER A 459 -0.20 -13.57 -11.82
CA SER A 459 -0.47 -12.67 -12.94
C SER A 459 -1.38 -13.27 -14.01
N LEU A 460 -1.50 -14.60 -14.06
CA LEU A 460 -2.21 -15.32 -15.13
C LEU A 460 -3.67 -15.62 -14.80
N VAL A 461 -4.08 -15.58 -13.54
CA VAL A 461 -5.42 -16.02 -13.12
C VAL A 461 -6.05 -15.00 -12.20
N TYR A 462 -7.31 -14.66 -12.48
CA TYR A 462 -8.19 -13.98 -11.54
C TYR A 462 -9.18 -14.98 -10.95
N GLN A 463 -9.38 -14.93 -9.64
CA GLN A 463 -10.33 -15.74 -8.90
C GLN A 463 -11.34 -14.86 -8.18
N LYS A 464 -12.53 -15.42 -7.97
CA LYS A 464 -13.63 -14.82 -7.21
C LYS A 464 -14.13 -15.77 -6.13
N SER A 465 -14.55 -15.19 -5.02
CA SER A 465 -15.32 -15.83 -3.96
C SER A 465 -16.62 -15.05 -3.77
N ILE A 466 -17.71 -15.75 -3.46
CA ILE A 466 -19.03 -15.15 -3.15
C ILE A 466 -19.50 -15.50 -1.73
N ASN A 467 -18.59 -16.05 -0.92
CA ASN A 467 -18.88 -16.55 0.43
C ASN A 467 -17.80 -16.14 1.43
N GLY A 468 -17.23 -14.93 1.24
CA GLY A 468 -16.28 -14.34 2.18
C GLY A 468 -14.92 -15.05 2.21
N GLY A 469 -14.53 -15.68 1.11
CA GLY A 469 -13.20 -16.32 0.97
C GLY A 469 -13.15 -17.80 1.36
N ILE A 470 -14.28 -18.41 1.70
CA ILE A 470 -14.36 -19.85 2.05
C ILE A 470 -14.03 -20.73 0.84
N SER A 471 -14.56 -20.38 -0.34
CA SER A 471 -14.27 -21.07 -1.60
C SER A 471 -14.04 -20.08 -2.75
N TRP A 472 -13.18 -20.47 -3.69
CA TRP A 472 -12.75 -19.65 -4.81
C TRP A 472 -12.97 -20.35 -6.15
N SER A 473 -13.24 -19.57 -7.19
CA SER A 473 -13.45 -20.03 -8.57
C SER A 473 -12.81 -19.07 -9.57
N SER A 474 -12.36 -19.58 -10.72
CA SER A 474 -11.73 -18.75 -11.75
C SER A 474 -12.75 -17.85 -12.47
N ILE A 475 -12.31 -16.64 -12.86
CA ILE A 475 -13.10 -15.66 -13.64
C ILE A 475 -13.10 -15.97 -15.17
N GLY A 476 -12.31 -16.96 -15.61
CA GLY A 476 -12.42 -17.50 -16.97
C GLY A 476 -11.84 -16.61 -18.09
N ILE A 477 -10.92 -15.70 -17.77
CA ILE A 477 -10.22 -14.85 -18.76
C ILE A 477 -8.81 -15.38 -18.97
N THR A 478 -8.53 -15.86 -20.18
CA THR A 478 -7.26 -16.56 -20.51
C THR A 478 -6.49 -15.95 -21.68
N SER A 479 -7.08 -15.02 -22.44
CA SER A 479 -6.44 -14.38 -23.60
C SER A 479 -5.70 -13.09 -23.21
N GLY A 480 -4.62 -12.75 -23.93
CA GLY A 480 -3.81 -11.55 -23.71
C GLY A 480 -2.84 -11.65 -22.52
N SER A 481 -1.77 -10.86 -22.57
CA SER A 481 -0.77 -10.74 -21.50
C SER A 481 -1.33 -9.92 -20.34
N ALA A 482 -0.99 -10.28 -19.11
CA ALA A 482 -1.31 -9.49 -17.93
C ALA A 482 -0.03 -8.84 -17.37
N ARG A 483 -0.18 -7.70 -16.69
CA ARG A 483 0.95 -7.11 -15.95
C ARG A 483 1.27 -7.99 -14.76
N TYR A 484 2.55 -8.30 -14.58
CA TYR A 484 3.00 -9.28 -13.59
C TYR A 484 2.66 -8.87 -12.16
N ASP A 485 3.12 -7.70 -11.74
CA ASP A 485 3.07 -7.15 -10.39
C ASP A 485 1.78 -6.37 -10.08
N ASN A 486 0.94 -6.11 -11.09
CA ASN A 486 -0.29 -5.33 -10.95
C ASN A 486 -1.28 -5.62 -12.09
N PRO A 487 -1.92 -6.79 -12.11
CA PRO A 487 -3.03 -7.09 -13.00
C PRO A 487 -4.28 -6.35 -12.48
N PRO A 488 -4.72 -5.25 -13.13
CA PRO A 488 -5.72 -4.38 -12.53
C PRO A 488 -7.13 -4.96 -12.65
N ILE A 489 -7.88 -4.94 -11.54
CA ILE A 489 -9.31 -5.25 -11.46
C ILE A 489 -10.02 -4.09 -10.76
N ILE A 490 -11.11 -3.58 -11.34
CA ILE A 490 -11.90 -2.51 -10.74
C ILE A 490 -13.40 -2.78 -10.87
N GLN A 491 -14.18 -2.23 -9.95
CA GLN A 491 -15.64 -2.24 -9.98
C GLN A 491 -16.16 -0.87 -10.43
N ASP A 492 -17.27 -0.85 -11.17
CA ASP A 492 -17.94 0.39 -11.58
C ASP A 492 -18.56 1.09 -10.36
N PRO A 493 -18.21 2.36 -10.07
CA PRO A 493 -18.70 3.08 -8.89
C PRO A 493 -20.23 3.30 -8.89
N ASN A 494 -20.91 3.16 -10.03
CA ASN A 494 -22.36 3.31 -10.14
C ASN A 494 -23.09 1.99 -10.42
N SER A 495 -22.38 0.87 -10.58
CA SER A 495 -22.96 -0.43 -10.93
C SER A 495 -22.27 -1.58 -10.22
N SER A 496 -22.92 -2.13 -9.18
CA SER A 496 -22.34 -3.18 -8.34
C SER A 496 -22.08 -4.51 -9.05
N SER A 497 -22.70 -4.73 -10.22
CA SER A 497 -22.50 -5.95 -11.01
C SER A 497 -21.50 -5.77 -12.16
N THR A 498 -21.00 -4.54 -12.39
CA THR A 498 -20.10 -4.23 -13.50
C THR A 498 -18.66 -4.14 -13.02
N TYR A 499 -17.79 -4.90 -13.67
CA TYR A 499 -16.37 -4.97 -13.35
C TYR A 499 -15.54 -4.92 -14.63
N LEU A 500 -14.32 -4.42 -14.50
CA LEU A 500 -13.30 -4.44 -15.55
C LEU A 500 -12.04 -5.14 -15.04
N VAL A 501 -11.38 -5.92 -15.89
CA VAL A 501 -10.00 -6.37 -15.68
C VAL A 501 -9.12 -6.00 -16.86
N GLY A 502 -7.86 -5.73 -16.57
CA GLY A 502 -6.84 -5.42 -17.56
C GLY A 502 -6.01 -6.64 -17.94
N ARG A 503 -5.84 -6.83 -19.24
CA ARG A 503 -4.81 -7.66 -19.88
C ARG A 503 -4.20 -6.84 -21.03
N SER A 504 -3.80 -7.43 -22.15
CA SER A 504 -3.50 -6.68 -23.38
C SER A 504 -4.69 -5.82 -23.84
N ASP A 505 -5.89 -6.23 -23.41
CA ASP A 505 -7.17 -5.55 -23.63
C ASP A 505 -7.99 -5.52 -22.34
N LEU A 506 -8.98 -4.63 -22.29
CA LEU A 506 -9.99 -4.60 -21.25
C LEU A 506 -11.00 -5.72 -21.43
N TRP A 507 -11.34 -6.38 -20.34
CA TRP A 507 -12.45 -7.31 -20.26
C TRP A 507 -13.48 -6.78 -19.28
N LYS A 508 -14.77 -6.97 -19.62
CA LYS A 508 -15.92 -6.47 -18.88
C LYS A 508 -16.87 -7.60 -18.52
N THR A 509 -17.52 -7.48 -17.37
CA THR A 509 -18.72 -8.24 -17.01
C THR A 509 -19.79 -7.28 -16.51
N THR A 510 -21.05 -7.72 -16.55
CA THR A 510 -22.20 -7.03 -15.92
C THR A 510 -22.99 -7.94 -14.98
N ASP A 511 -22.49 -9.16 -14.76
CA ASP A 511 -23.15 -10.26 -14.04
C ASP A 511 -22.16 -10.98 -13.10
N GLN A 512 -21.20 -10.25 -12.52
CA GLN A 512 -20.21 -10.77 -11.56
C GLN A 512 -19.37 -11.93 -12.14
N TRP A 513 -18.97 -11.81 -13.41
CA TRP A 513 -18.15 -12.80 -14.12
C TRP A 513 -18.83 -14.15 -14.26
N ILE A 514 -20.16 -14.18 -14.43
CA ILE A 514 -20.84 -15.35 -15.01
C ILE A 514 -20.54 -15.36 -16.50
N THR A 515 -20.59 -14.18 -17.12
CA THR A 515 -20.10 -13.93 -18.48
C THR A 515 -19.01 -12.87 -18.47
N ASN A 516 -18.11 -12.95 -19.45
CA ASN A 516 -17.09 -11.93 -19.70
C ASN A 516 -17.06 -11.57 -21.20
N THR A 517 -16.80 -10.31 -21.50
CA THR A 517 -16.75 -9.77 -22.85
C THR A 517 -15.53 -8.88 -23.02
N GLN A 518 -14.80 -9.03 -24.12
CA GLN A 518 -13.73 -8.11 -24.49
C GLN A 518 -14.32 -6.71 -24.77
N ASN A 519 -13.72 -5.67 -24.21
CA ASN A 519 -14.20 -4.29 -24.22
C ASN A 519 -13.23 -3.30 -24.89
N SER A 520 -12.12 -3.78 -25.43
CA SER A 520 -11.17 -3.03 -26.27
C SER A 520 -10.47 -3.94 -27.27
N ASP A 521 -9.85 -3.35 -28.29
CA ASP A 521 -8.89 -4.02 -29.18
C ASP A 521 -7.67 -3.08 -29.41
N PHE A 522 -7.00 -2.73 -28.31
CA PHE A 522 -5.87 -1.78 -28.35
C PHE A 522 -4.71 -2.26 -29.22
N PRO A 523 -4.31 -3.55 -29.21
CA PRO A 523 -3.23 -4.03 -30.07
C PRO A 523 -3.51 -3.79 -31.55
N SER A 524 -4.72 -4.06 -32.02
CA SER A 524 -5.08 -3.88 -33.43
C SER A 524 -5.37 -2.42 -33.78
N CYS A 525 -6.08 -1.70 -32.92
CA CYS A 525 -6.52 -0.33 -33.19
C CYS A 525 -5.42 0.72 -33.06
N PHE A 526 -4.43 0.49 -32.19
CA PHE A 526 -3.39 1.48 -31.85
C PHE A 526 -1.97 0.92 -31.92
N SER A 527 -1.79 -0.31 -32.41
CA SER A 527 -0.49 -0.97 -32.58
C SER A 527 0.33 -1.03 -31.28
N THR A 528 -0.34 -1.28 -30.16
CA THR A 528 0.33 -1.36 -28.83
C THR A 528 1.19 -2.61 -28.66
N GLY A 529 1.24 -3.52 -29.64
CA GLY A 529 2.06 -4.72 -29.57
C GLY A 529 1.62 -5.73 -28.50
N GLY A 530 0.36 -5.66 -28.04
CA GLY A 530 -0.16 -6.60 -27.04
C GLY A 530 0.32 -6.33 -25.61
N GLN A 531 0.84 -5.14 -25.33
CA GLN A 531 1.32 -4.78 -23.98
C GLN A 531 0.19 -4.79 -22.95
N PRO A 532 0.47 -5.26 -21.73
CA PRO A 532 -0.55 -5.36 -20.70
C PRO A 532 -1.05 -3.98 -20.25
N ILE A 533 -2.29 -3.92 -19.82
CA ILE A 533 -2.87 -2.75 -19.17
C ILE A 533 -2.29 -2.62 -17.76
N THR A 534 -1.84 -1.40 -17.43
CA THR A 534 -1.17 -1.07 -16.17
C THR A 534 -2.12 -0.37 -15.18
N ALA A 535 -3.12 0.37 -15.69
CA ALA A 535 -4.08 1.11 -14.88
C ALA A 535 -5.43 1.24 -15.60
N ILE A 536 -6.53 1.26 -14.83
CA ILE A 536 -7.90 1.45 -15.31
C ILE A 536 -8.61 2.40 -14.35
N ALA A 537 -9.43 3.32 -14.88
CA ALA A 537 -10.35 4.13 -14.10
C ALA A 537 -11.72 4.23 -14.80
N ILE A 538 -12.80 4.23 -14.00
CA ILE A 538 -14.16 4.54 -14.44
C ILE A 538 -14.55 5.86 -13.77
N ALA A 539 -15.09 6.81 -14.54
CA ALA A 539 -15.45 8.12 -13.98
C ALA A 539 -16.61 8.00 -12.97
N PRO A 540 -16.46 8.45 -11.72
CA PRO A 540 -17.53 8.35 -10.73
C PRO A 540 -18.83 9.05 -11.15
N SER A 541 -18.75 10.17 -11.86
CA SER A 541 -19.91 10.91 -12.37
C SER A 541 -20.59 10.25 -13.59
N ASN A 542 -19.92 9.33 -14.30
CA ASN A 542 -20.43 8.78 -15.55
C ASN A 542 -19.74 7.45 -15.92
N SER A 543 -20.42 6.32 -15.69
CA SER A 543 -19.90 4.98 -16.01
C SER A 543 -19.63 4.72 -17.49
N GLN A 544 -20.09 5.60 -18.40
CA GLN A 544 -19.75 5.52 -19.82
C GLN A 544 -18.31 5.97 -20.11
N VAL A 545 -17.69 6.72 -19.19
CA VAL A 545 -16.32 7.21 -19.34
C VAL A 545 -15.36 6.27 -18.63
N ILE A 546 -14.54 5.58 -19.43
CA ILE A 546 -13.52 4.64 -18.97
C ILE A 546 -12.19 5.10 -19.53
N VAL A 547 -11.14 5.02 -18.72
CA VAL A 547 -9.76 5.31 -19.12
C VAL A 547 -8.90 4.10 -18.80
N ALA A 548 -8.03 3.70 -19.72
CA ALA A 548 -7.08 2.62 -19.51
C ALA A 548 -5.70 2.99 -20.06
N ALA A 549 -4.65 2.62 -19.32
CA ALA A 549 -3.28 2.77 -19.75
C ALA A 549 -2.67 1.42 -20.10
N THR A 550 -1.90 1.36 -21.18
CA THR A 550 -1.07 0.20 -21.52
C THR A 550 0.37 0.43 -21.09
N ASP A 551 1.08 -0.66 -20.84
CA ASP A 551 2.54 -0.63 -20.79
C ASP A 551 3.12 -0.27 -22.17
N PHE A 552 4.42 -0.06 -22.23
CA PHE A 552 5.13 0.27 -23.46
C PHE A 552 5.66 -0.98 -24.17
N ALA A 553 5.63 -0.97 -25.51
CA ALA A 553 6.13 -2.10 -26.30
C ALA A 553 7.65 -1.99 -26.52
N SER A 554 8.33 -3.12 -26.71
CA SER A 554 9.73 -3.11 -27.16
C SER A 554 9.88 -2.26 -28.43
N GLY A 555 10.84 -1.32 -28.43
CA GLY A 555 11.04 -0.34 -29.50
C GLY A 555 10.07 0.86 -29.48
N THR A 556 9.08 0.88 -28.59
CA THR A 556 8.24 2.06 -28.29
C THR A 556 8.73 2.71 -27.01
N VAL A 557 8.73 4.04 -26.97
CA VAL A 557 9.28 4.75 -25.81
C VAL A 557 8.25 4.99 -24.70
N ASN A 558 6.93 5.00 -24.94
CA ASN A 558 5.93 5.42 -23.94
C ASN A 558 4.76 4.47 -23.72
N SER A 559 4.25 4.41 -22.48
CA SER A 559 2.88 3.98 -22.18
C SER A 559 1.86 4.77 -23.00
N ARG A 560 0.72 4.15 -23.33
CA ARG A 560 -0.39 4.80 -24.04
C ARG A 560 -1.60 4.89 -23.14
N LEU A 561 -2.37 5.97 -23.25
CA LEU A 561 -3.57 6.24 -22.46
C LEU A 561 -4.77 6.38 -23.39
N PHE A 562 -5.77 5.53 -23.20
CA PHE A 562 -6.98 5.51 -24.01
C PHE A 562 -8.21 5.86 -23.17
N MET A 563 -9.10 6.66 -23.75
CA MET A 563 -10.36 7.06 -23.14
C MET A 563 -11.54 6.70 -24.05
N THR A 564 -12.64 6.27 -23.46
CA THR A 564 -13.94 6.11 -24.11
C THR A 564 -14.98 6.97 -23.39
N SER A 565 -16.07 7.30 -24.07
CA SER A 565 -17.24 8.00 -23.51
C SER A 565 -18.56 7.25 -23.73
N ASN A 566 -18.48 6.00 -24.22
CA ASN A 566 -19.63 5.16 -24.56
C ASN A 566 -19.48 3.72 -24.01
N SER A 567 -18.89 3.57 -22.81
CA SER A 567 -18.61 2.29 -22.14
C SER A 567 -17.58 1.37 -22.82
N GLY A 568 -16.89 1.83 -23.86
CA GLY A 568 -15.90 1.06 -24.60
C GLY A 568 -16.52 0.19 -25.70
N GLY A 569 -15.76 -0.81 -26.12
CA GLY A 569 -16.09 -1.68 -27.26
C GLY A 569 -14.85 -2.01 -28.09
N ILE A 570 -14.94 -3.06 -28.90
CA ILE A 570 -13.82 -3.56 -29.72
C ILE A 570 -13.58 -2.74 -31.00
N SER A 571 -14.49 -1.83 -31.38
CA SER A 571 -14.28 -0.95 -32.53
C SER A 571 -13.27 0.15 -32.18
N CYS A 572 -12.33 0.44 -33.08
CA CYS A 572 -11.32 1.49 -32.89
C CYS A 572 -11.92 2.88 -32.68
N SER A 573 -13.13 3.14 -33.20
CA SER A 573 -13.86 4.39 -32.97
C SER A 573 -14.45 4.53 -31.56
N SER A 574 -14.47 3.46 -30.76
CA SER A 574 -14.99 3.47 -29.38
C SER A 574 -13.99 4.08 -28.39
N TRP A 575 -12.72 4.18 -28.80
CA TRP A 575 -11.61 4.61 -27.97
C TRP A 575 -10.85 5.75 -28.65
N MET A 576 -10.41 6.70 -27.83
CA MET A 576 -9.59 7.83 -28.22
C MET A 576 -8.25 7.72 -27.52
N ASP A 577 -7.16 7.92 -28.26
CA ASP A 577 -5.86 8.09 -27.65
C ASP A 577 -5.74 9.52 -27.07
N ILE A 578 -5.59 9.60 -25.76
CA ILE A 578 -5.42 10.85 -25.00
C ILE A 578 -4.05 10.91 -24.31
N THR A 579 -3.10 10.06 -24.74
CA THR A 579 -1.73 10.05 -24.24
C THR A 579 -1.18 11.49 -24.26
N PRO A 580 -0.61 11.99 -23.14
CA PRO A 580 0.01 13.30 -23.12
C PRO A 580 0.99 13.46 -24.29
N THR A 581 0.66 14.34 -25.24
CA THR A 581 1.49 14.58 -26.41
C THR A 581 2.68 15.44 -25.99
N LEU A 582 3.84 14.81 -25.87
CA LEU A 582 5.12 15.40 -25.45
C LEU A 582 5.72 16.39 -26.48
N ASN A 583 4.92 17.03 -27.33
CA ASN A 583 5.39 18.03 -28.31
C ASN A 583 5.84 19.35 -27.65
N ASP A 584 6.14 19.35 -26.35
CA ASP A 584 6.96 20.38 -25.74
C ASP A 584 8.40 20.18 -26.26
N PRO A 585 9.00 21.15 -26.98
CA PRO A 585 10.33 21.02 -27.55
C PRO A 585 11.45 20.74 -26.53
N GLY A 586 11.17 20.78 -25.22
CA GLY A 586 12.07 20.32 -24.14
C GLY A 586 11.98 18.82 -23.78
N ILE A 587 11.03 18.06 -24.33
CA ILE A 587 10.68 16.71 -23.88
C ILE A 587 10.89 15.71 -25.05
N GLN A 588 12.14 15.27 -25.25
CA GLN A 588 12.49 14.29 -26.28
C GLN A 588 12.80 12.93 -25.65
N GLN A 589 12.12 11.88 -26.16
CA GLN A 589 12.40 10.43 -25.99
C GLN A 589 12.51 9.90 -24.56
N GLN A 590 11.39 9.46 -23.97
CA GLN A 590 11.32 9.15 -22.55
C GLN A 590 10.59 7.84 -22.33
N LYS A 591 10.91 7.12 -21.26
CA LYS A 591 10.27 5.87 -20.85
C LYS A 591 9.53 6.08 -19.55
N TYR A 592 8.22 6.29 -19.66
CA TYR A 592 7.35 6.37 -18.48
C TYR A 592 6.29 5.29 -18.56
N ARG A 593 6.11 4.61 -17.43
CA ARG A 593 4.97 3.73 -17.20
C ARG A 593 3.89 4.50 -16.46
N ILE A 594 2.69 4.55 -17.02
CA ILE A 594 1.51 5.06 -16.29
C ILE A 594 1.09 3.96 -15.30
N THR A 595 1.17 4.24 -14.00
CA THR A 595 0.86 3.27 -12.93
C THR A 595 -0.50 3.49 -12.28
N SER A 596 -1.01 4.72 -12.36
CA SER A 596 -2.25 5.11 -11.71
C SER A 596 -2.99 6.18 -12.50
N ILE A 597 -4.32 6.11 -12.47
CA ILE A 597 -5.25 7.05 -13.08
C ILE A 597 -6.32 7.36 -12.05
N VAL A 598 -6.60 8.63 -11.81
CA VAL A 598 -7.74 9.06 -11.00
C VAL A 598 -8.52 10.15 -11.71
N ILE A 599 -9.84 9.98 -11.80
CA ILE A 599 -10.75 10.90 -12.51
C ILE A 599 -11.48 11.75 -11.48
N ASN A 600 -11.64 13.05 -11.77
CA ASN A 600 -12.41 13.94 -10.92
C ASN A 600 -13.85 13.39 -10.76
N PRO A 601 -14.33 13.16 -9.52
CA PRO A 601 -15.66 12.60 -9.28
C PRO A 601 -16.82 13.45 -9.83
N ASN A 602 -16.60 14.73 -10.11
CA ASN A 602 -17.61 15.66 -10.61
C ASN A 602 -17.41 16.05 -12.08
N ASN A 603 -16.25 15.73 -12.67
CA ASN A 603 -15.93 16.07 -14.06
C ASN A 603 -15.21 14.90 -14.74
N PRO A 604 -15.89 14.12 -15.60
CA PRO A 604 -15.32 12.91 -16.17
C PRO A 604 -14.18 13.17 -17.17
N ASN A 605 -13.95 14.43 -17.57
CA ASN A 605 -12.85 14.81 -18.47
C ASN A 605 -11.63 15.39 -17.73
N GLU A 606 -11.73 15.67 -16.44
CA GLU A 606 -10.60 16.11 -15.63
C GLU A 606 -10.01 14.90 -14.89
N MET A 607 -8.69 14.69 -14.99
CA MET A 607 -8.05 13.52 -14.39
C MET A 607 -6.57 13.77 -14.11
N TRP A 608 -6.00 12.91 -13.27
CA TRP A 608 -4.58 12.87 -12.97
C TRP A 608 -4.02 11.49 -13.27
N ILE A 609 -2.77 11.45 -13.73
CA ILE A 609 -2.02 10.22 -13.93
C ILE A 609 -0.67 10.30 -13.21
N GLY A 610 -0.21 9.16 -12.72
CA GLY A 610 1.08 9.00 -12.07
C GLY A 610 2.05 8.18 -12.92
N TYR A 611 3.33 8.52 -12.83
CA TYR A 611 4.40 7.81 -13.52
C TYR A 611 5.33 7.07 -12.56
N GLU A 612 5.64 5.83 -12.92
CA GLU A 612 6.83 5.11 -12.47
C GLU A 612 7.98 5.32 -13.47
N GLU A 613 9.20 5.16 -12.98
CA GLU A 613 10.47 5.22 -13.71
C GLU A 613 11.09 6.63 -13.79
N TYR A 614 12.42 6.67 -13.75
CA TYR A 614 13.22 7.88 -13.65
C TYR A 614 13.78 8.27 -15.01
N ASP A 615 13.44 9.47 -15.47
CA ASP A 615 14.22 10.18 -16.47
C ASP A 615 15.01 11.30 -15.77
N PRO A 616 16.35 11.29 -15.78
CA PRO A 616 17.16 12.39 -15.24
C PRO A 616 16.89 13.74 -15.88
N ASN A 617 16.24 13.76 -17.05
CA ASN A 617 16.01 14.97 -17.84
C ASN A 617 14.61 15.55 -17.66
N THR A 618 13.70 14.92 -16.90
CA THR A 618 12.42 15.53 -16.52
C THR A 618 12.11 15.43 -15.05
N SER A 619 11.24 16.33 -14.60
CA SER A 619 10.70 16.34 -13.25
C SER A 619 9.23 15.92 -13.20
N HIS A 620 8.68 15.42 -14.30
CA HIS A 620 7.25 15.11 -14.42
C HIS A 620 6.96 13.72 -13.83
N LYS A 621 6.24 13.70 -12.72
CA LYS A 621 5.77 12.50 -12.01
C LYS A 621 4.27 12.38 -11.97
N ILE A 622 3.57 13.51 -11.99
CA ILE A 622 2.11 13.56 -12.00
C ILE A 622 1.69 14.55 -13.07
N MET A 623 0.82 14.11 -13.98
CA MET A 623 0.23 14.99 -15.00
C MET A 623 -1.25 15.19 -14.71
N HIS A 624 -1.74 16.41 -14.94
CA HIS A 624 -3.14 16.80 -14.78
C HIS A 624 -3.73 17.16 -16.13
N ARG A 625 -4.84 16.49 -16.50
CA ARG A 625 -5.64 16.84 -17.66
C ARG A 625 -6.78 17.74 -17.25
N TYR A 626 -6.90 18.90 -17.89
CA TYR A 626 -7.97 19.88 -17.63
C TYR A 626 -8.35 20.61 -18.92
N TYR A 627 -9.49 21.29 -18.91
CA TYR A 627 -9.91 22.15 -20.02
C TYR A 627 -9.23 23.51 -19.90
N ASN A 628 -8.48 23.90 -20.94
CA ASN A 628 -7.83 25.21 -20.99
C ASN A 628 -8.72 26.18 -21.78
N ASP A 629 -9.25 27.18 -21.07
CA ASP A 629 -10.17 28.18 -21.62
C ASP A 629 -9.51 29.09 -22.68
N ASP A 630 -8.21 29.37 -22.57
CA ASP A 630 -7.50 30.28 -23.48
C ASP A 630 -7.38 29.72 -24.89
N ILE A 631 -7.31 28.39 -25.01
CA ILE A 631 -7.18 27.67 -26.28
C ILE A 631 -8.37 26.74 -26.57
N ALA A 632 -9.42 26.79 -25.73
CA ALA A 632 -10.66 26.04 -25.85
C ALA A 632 -10.52 24.53 -26.07
N GLN A 633 -9.51 23.90 -25.47
CA GLN A 633 -9.23 22.47 -25.62
C GLN A 633 -8.73 21.83 -24.33
N TYR A 634 -8.87 20.51 -24.21
CA TYR A 634 -8.25 19.75 -23.13
C TYR A 634 -6.74 19.66 -23.34
N VAL A 635 -5.98 19.93 -22.29
CA VAL A 635 -4.52 19.86 -22.27
C VAL A 635 -4.02 19.05 -21.08
N TRP A 636 -2.74 18.69 -21.13
CA TRP A 636 -2.00 18.13 -20.00
C TRP A 636 -1.04 19.17 -19.45
N GLY A 637 -0.98 19.30 -18.13
CA GLY A 637 0.00 20.12 -17.41
C GLY A 637 0.74 19.32 -16.36
N ASP A 638 1.99 19.72 -16.06
CA ASP A 638 2.75 19.17 -14.95
C ASP A 638 2.08 19.51 -13.61
N PHE A 639 1.99 18.51 -12.75
CA PHE A 639 1.43 18.61 -11.42
C PHE A 639 2.40 18.09 -10.34
N SER A 640 3.71 18.05 -10.63
CA SER A 640 4.70 17.34 -9.81
C SER A 640 5.40 18.18 -8.74
N THR A 641 5.21 19.50 -8.73
CA THR A 641 5.90 20.42 -7.80
C THR A 641 5.78 19.95 -6.34
N GLY A 642 6.91 19.77 -5.66
CA GLY A 642 6.99 19.28 -4.27
C GLY A 642 7.31 17.79 -4.13
N ILE A 643 7.28 17.02 -5.23
CA ILE A 643 7.73 15.63 -5.28
C ILE A 643 9.16 15.58 -5.83
N ASN A 644 10.02 14.76 -5.22
CA ASN A 644 11.35 14.51 -5.75
C ASN A 644 11.24 13.77 -7.10
N SER A 645 11.91 14.28 -8.14
CA SER A 645 11.88 13.72 -9.49
C SER A 645 12.43 12.29 -9.59
N CYS A 646 13.05 11.77 -8.53
CA CYS A 646 13.55 10.40 -8.48
C CYS A 646 12.60 9.42 -7.79
N TYR A 647 11.51 9.90 -7.18
CA TYR A 647 10.49 9.04 -6.60
C TYR A 647 9.56 8.49 -7.67
N ASN A 648 9.17 7.22 -7.53
CA ASN A 648 8.09 6.65 -8.32
C ASN A 648 6.74 7.03 -7.72
N ILE A 649 5.73 7.10 -8.60
CA ILE A 649 4.33 7.18 -8.21
C ILE A 649 3.70 5.80 -8.42
N TYR A 650 3.14 5.23 -7.37
CA TYR A 650 2.53 3.89 -7.43
C TYR A 650 1.00 3.92 -7.41
N SER A 651 0.41 4.82 -6.62
CA SER A 651 -1.04 4.95 -6.48
C SER A 651 -1.45 6.40 -6.26
N LEU A 652 -2.63 6.77 -6.76
CA LEU A 652 -3.28 8.07 -6.61
C LEU A 652 -4.72 7.84 -6.20
N VAL A 653 -5.18 8.55 -5.17
CA VAL A 653 -6.60 8.59 -4.79
C VAL A 653 -7.08 10.02 -4.67
N TYR A 654 -8.31 10.25 -5.11
CA TYR A 654 -9.02 11.52 -4.97
C TYR A 654 -10.07 11.36 -3.88
N ARG A 655 -10.11 12.29 -2.94
CA ARG A 655 -11.15 12.32 -1.90
C ARG A 655 -12.39 13.04 -2.39
N SER A 656 -13.44 12.31 -2.75
CA SER A 656 -14.71 12.86 -3.21
C SER A 656 -15.29 13.89 -2.23
N GLY A 657 -15.74 15.02 -2.77
CA GLY A 657 -16.36 16.09 -2.00
C GLY A 657 -15.39 17.06 -1.30
N SER A 658 -14.09 16.82 -1.42
CA SER A 658 -13.06 17.69 -0.88
C SER A 658 -12.72 18.87 -1.82
N ASN A 659 -11.77 19.71 -1.43
CA ASN A 659 -11.23 20.80 -2.27
C ASN A 659 -10.17 20.28 -3.27
N ASN A 660 -10.55 19.28 -4.09
CA ASN A 660 -9.64 18.50 -4.93
C ASN A 660 -8.45 17.95 -4.14
N GLU A 661 -8.72 17.31 -3.00
CA GLU A 661 -7.69 16.62 -2.23
C GLU A 661 -7.28 15.32 -2.92
N LEU A 662 -6.01 15.26 -3.29
CA LEU A 662 -5.35 14.07 -3.80
C LEU A 662 -4.31 13.56 -2.80
N TYR A 663 -4.19 12.25 -2.72
CA TYR A 663 -3.13 11.55 -2.00
C TYR A 663 -2.39 10.66 -2.97
N VAL A 664 -1.08 10.57 -2.81
CA VAL A 664 -0.20 9.82 -3.71
C VAL A 664 0.75 8.94 -2.91
N GLY A 665 0.83 7.66 -3.29
CA GLY A 665 1.77 6.70 -2.75
C GLY A 665 3.08 6.74 -3.55
N THR A 666 4.21 6.84 -2.84
CA THR A 666 5.55 7.01 -3.42
C THR A 666 6.55 6.04 -2.79
N ASP A 667 7.82 6.11 -3.20
CA ASP A 667 8.94 5.34 -2.60
C ASP A 667 9.15 5.59 -1.10
N VAL A 668 8.71 6.74 -0.58
CA VAL A 668 9.00 7.22 0.78
C VAL A 668 7.73 7.63 1.55
N GLY A 669 6.62 6.94 1.28
CA GLY A 669 5.35 7.17 1.96
C GLY A 669 4.34 7.94 1.11
N VAL A 670 3.41 8.60 1.79
CA VAL A 670 2.26 9.29 1.18
C VAL A 670 2.52 10.79 1.09
N PHE A 671 2.17 11.40 -0.05
CA PHE A 671 2.08 12.85 -0.20
C PHE A 671 0.64 13.28 -0.44
N TYR A 672 0.35 14.53 -0.11
CA TYR A 672 -0.97 15.15 -0.22
C TYR A 672 -0.88 16.51 -0.89
N ARG A 673 -1.91 16.85 -1.68
CA ARG A 673 -2.11 18.18 -2.26
C ARG A 673 -3.59 18.46 -2.45
N ASN A 674 -3.97 19.73 -2.31
CA ASN A 674 -5.31 20.23 -2.64
C ASN A 674 -5.22 21.54 -3.47
N ASN A 675 -6.36 22.08 -3.91
CA ASN A 675 -6.40 23.32 -4.72
C ASN A 675 -5.88 24.57 -4.00
N SER A 676 -5.82 24.57 -2.67
CA SER A 676 -5.27 25.68 -1.88
C SER A 676 -3.74 25.62 -1.76
N MET A 677 -3.10 24.55 -2.26
CA MET A 677 -1.66 24.31 -2.16
C MET A 677 -0.97 24.45 -3.51
N SER A 678 0.19 25.13 -3.51
CA SER A 678 1.02 25.30 -4.70
C SER A 678 1.93 24.10 -5.00
N GLN A 679 2.07 23.17 -4.05
CA GLN A 679 2.97 22.00 -4.15
C GLN A 679 2.47 20.84 -3.29
N TRP A 680 2.93 19.63 -3.61
CA TRP A 680 2.75 18.45 -2.77
C TRP A 680 3.55 18.54 -1.48
N THR A 681 3.02 17.93 -0.43
CA THR A 681 3.70 17.82 0.87
C THR A 681 3.54 16.41 1.42
N GLN A 682 4.54 15.88 2.11
CA GLN A 682 4.42 14.56 2.74
C GLN A 682 3.27 14.57 3.76
N PHE A 683 2.37 13.59 3.66
CA PHE A 683 1.18 13.48 4.50
C PHE A 683 1.52 12.87 5.85
N ASN A 684 1.11 13.57 6.91
CA ASN A 684 1.43 13.31 8.31
C ASN A 684 2.94 13.14 8.60
N LEU A 685 3.54 14.20 9.16
CA LEU A 685 4.93 14.21 9.64
C LEU A 685 5.04 14.01 11.15
N ASP A 686 4.02 13.45 11.82
CA ASP A 686 4.07 13.15 13.25
C ASP A 686 5.37 12.38 13.59
N PRO A 687 6.21 12.88 14.51
CA PRO A 687 7.52 12.29 14.77
C PRO A 687 7.46 10.98 15.57
N VAL A 688 6.28 10.61 16.10
CA VAL A 688 6.06 9.42 16.93
C VAL A 688 5.31 8.33 16.16
N ASN A 689 4.22 8.70 15.49
CA ASN A 689 3.31 7.82 14.77
C ASN A 689 3.30 8.16 13.27
N LYS A 690 4.49 8.19 12.68
CA LYS A 690 4.70 8.36 11.23
C LYS A 690 4.51 7.04 10.51
N LEU A 691 3.98 7.10 9.29
CA LEU A 691 4.19 6.01 8.33
C LEU A 691 5.70 5.86 8.09
N PRO A 692 6.27 4.65 8.11
CA PRO A 692 7.66 4.46 7.73
C PRO A 692 7.94 5.03 6.34
N ASN A 693 9.16 5.52 6.09
CA ASN A 693 9.56 5.96 4.74
C ASN A 693 9.79 4.73 3.83
N VAL A 694 8.68 4.12 3.41
CA VAL A 694 8.58 2.88 2.62
C VAL A 694 7.74 3.12 1.37
N GLU A 695 7.86 2.24 0.37
CA GLU A 695 7.00 2.28 -0.81
C GLU A 695 5.53 2.07 -0.42
N VAL A 696 4.66 2.93 -0.92
CA VAL A 696 3.21 2.81 -0.78
C VAL A 696 2.63 2.43 -2.13
N ARG A 697 2.36 1.14 -2.33
CA ARG A 697 1.96 0.56 -3.61
C ARG A 697 0.48 0.72 -3.90
N ASP A 698 -0.35 0.86 -2.86
CA ASP A 698 -1.77 1.12 -3.03
C ASP A 698 -2.36 1.99 -1.91
N LEU A 699 -3.41 2.72 -2.26
CA LEU A 699 -4.12 3.64 -1.38
C LEU A 699 -5.63 3.46 -1.56
N GLU A 700 -6.37 3.44 -0.46
CA GLU A 700 -7.83 3.48 -0.49
C GLU A 700 -8.37 4.44 0.59
N ILE A 701 -9.43 5.16 0.25
CA ILE A 701 -10.13 6.02 1.20
C ILE A 701 -11.32 5.25 1.76
N LEU A 702 -11.26 4.95 3.05
CA LEU A 702 -12.38 4.38 3.78
C LEU A 702 -13.31 5.50 4.23
N TYR A 703 -14.20 5.91 3.32
CA TYR A 703 -15.10 7.05 3.53
C TYR A 703 -15.99 6.92 4.76
N CYS A 704 -16.43 5.71 5.08
CA CYS A 704 -17.34 5.48 6.19
C CYS A 704 -16.75 5.88 7.56
N THR A 705 -15.44 5.73 7.74
CA THR A 705 -14.73 6.12 8.98
C THR A 705 -13.80 7.32 8.78
N ASN A 706 -13.81 7.90 7.56
CA ASN A 706 -12.96 9.02 7.17
C ASN A 706 -11.46 8.75 7.35
N LYS A 707 -11.00 7.58 6.90
CA LYS A 707 -9.59 7.16 7.00
C LYS A 707 -8.96 6.97 5.63
N LEU A 708 -7.65 7.17 5.57
CA LEU A 708 -6.81 6.74 4.47
C LEU A 708 -6.13 5.44 4.88
N ARG A 709 -6.18 4.43 4.00
CA ARG A 709 -5.44 3.19 4.16
C ARG A 709 -4.35 3.09 3.11
N ALA A 710 -3.22 2.55 3.51
CA ALA A 710 -2.04 2.39 2.67
C ALA A 710 -1.53 0.96 2.74
N ALA A 711 -1.40 0.33 1.58
CA ALA A 711 -0.66 -0.91 1.41
C ALA A 711 0.81 -0.55 1.13
N THR A 712 1.71 -1.06 1.96
CA THR A 712 3.14 -0.79 1.83
C THR A 712 3.91 -2.01 1.32
N PHE A 713 5.00 -1.77 0.62
CA PHE A 713 5.92 -2.81 0.20
C PHE A 713 7.00 -3.02 1.26
N GLY A 714 6.67 -3.80 2.30
CA GLY A 714 7.62 -4.17 3.35
C GLY A 714 7.24 -3.73 4.76
N ARG A 715 6.07 -3.10 4.99
CA ARG A 715 5.56 -2.74 6.32
C ARG A 715 4.07 -3.05 6.51
N GLY A 716 3.48 -3.89 5.65
CA GLY A 716 2.07 -4.28 5.73
C GLY A 716 1.09 -3.13 5.45
N VAL A 717 -0.13 -3.25 5.97
CA VAL A 717 -1.20 -2.25 5.84
C VAL A 717 -1.16 -1.26 7.00
N TRP A 718 -1.36 0.01 6.68
CA TRP A 718 -1.46 1.11 7.65
C TRP A 718 -2.72 1.93 7.42
N GLU A 719 -3.21 2.60 8.46
CA GLU A 719 -4.28 3.59 8.34
C GLU A 719 -3.99 4.86 9.11
N ALA A 720 -4.52 5.98 8.62
CA ALA A 720 -4.50 7.27 9.29
C ALA A 720 -5.86 7.94 9.16
N ASP A 721 -6.22 8.76 10.14
CA ASP A 721 -7.37 9.64 10.04
C ASP A 721 -7.14 10.68 8.95
N LEU A 722 -8.18 10.94 8.14
CA LEU A 722 -8.18 12.09 7.26
C LEU A 722 -8.66 13.31 8.05
N PRO A 723 -8.10 14.52 7.78
CA PRO A 723 -8.66 15.76 8.33
C PRO A 723 -10.16 15.83 8.08
N ALA A 724 -10.91 16.49 8.95
CA ALA A 724 -12.31 16.79 8.65
C ALA A 724 -12.37 17.46 7.26
N LEU A 725 -13.32 17.06 6.40
CA LEU A 725 -13.44 17.68 5.07
C LEU A 725 -13.50 19.21 5.27
N TYR A 726 -12.50 19.92 4.75
CA TYR A 726 -12.36 21.37 4.90
C TYR A 726 -13.54 22.16 4.30
N THR A 727 -14.40 21.48 3.55
CA THR A 727 -15.75 21.91 3.32
C THR A 727 -16.66 21.17 4.29
N PRO A 728 -17.23 21.83 5.33
CA PRO A 728 -18.60 21.46 5.65
C PRO A 728 -19.33 21.54 4.31
N ASN A 729 -19.91 20.43 3.84
CA ASN A 729 -20.72 20.37 2.62
C ASN A 729 -20.05 19.93 1.31
N ALA A 730 -19.18 18.92 1.33
CA ALA A 730 -19.11 17.96 0.22
C ALA A 730 -20.53 17.52 -0.19
N THR A 731 -21.14 18.14 -1.20
CA THR A 731 -22.58 18.02 -1.46
C THR A 731 -22.84 17.58 -2.88
N ALA A 732 -23.37 16.37 -3.05
CA ALA A 732 -23.95 15.93 -4.30
C ALA A 732 -25.36 16.52 -4.41
N THR A 733 -25.57 17.44 -5.36
CA THR A 733 -26.91 17.95 -5.66
C THR A 733 -27.50 17.13 -6.81
N LEU A 734 -28.67 16.53 -6.60
CA LEU A 734 -29.34 15.79 -7.66
C LEU A 734 -29.73 16.75 -8.79
N SER A 735 -29.47 16.36 -10.03
CA SER A 735 -29.77 17.14 -11.24
C SER A 735 -31.05 16.67 -11.95
N SER A 736 -31.61 15.52 -11.54
CA SER A 736 -32.83 14.94 -12.09
C SER A 736 -33.53 14.06 -11.04
N ASN A 737 -34.78 13.67 -11.32
CA ASN A 737 -35.50 12.69 -10.51
C ASN A 737 -34.69 11.39 -10.45
N THR A 738 -34.46 10.90 -9.25
CA THR A 738 -33.52 9.82 -8.99
C THR A 738 -34.19 8.71 -8.18
N THR A 739 -33.92 7.46 -8.54
CA THR A 739 -34.36 6.27 -7.80
C THR A 739 -33.13 5.49 -7.33
N TRP A 740 -33.09 5.13 -6.05
CA TRP A 740 -32.14 4.22 -5.44
C TRP A 740 -32.87 2.94 -5.01
N ASP A 741 -32.81 1.93 -5.88
CA ASP A 741 -33.43 0.61 -5.71
C ASP A 741 -32.42 -0.49 -5.33
N LYS A 742 -31.17 -0.07 -5.07
CA LYS A 742 -30.05 -0.90 -4.63
C LYS A 742 -29.28 -0.21 -3.52
N SER A 743 -28.75 -1.02 -2.60
CA SER A 743 -27.90 -0.57 -1.51
C SER A 743 -26.65 0.17 -2.02
N ARG A 744 -26.21 1.20 -1.30
CA ARG A 744 -25.04 2.02 -1.65
C ARG A 744 -24.49 2.76 -0.45
N THR A 745 -23.23 3.14 -0.53
CA THR A 745 -22.55 3.98 0.47
C THR A 745 -22.39 5.41 -0.05
N LEU A 746 -22.76 6.40 0.76
CA LEU A 746 -22.71 7.82 0.42
C LEU A 746 -21.64 8.54 1.24
N PRO A 747 -20.48 8.89 0.63
CA PRO A 747 -19.39 9.57 1.31
C PRO A 747 -19.62 11.09 1.48
N THR A 748 -20.65 11.63 0.82
CA THR A 748 -20.96 13.06 0.74
C THR A 748 -22.35 13.35 1.29
N ASN A 749 -22.64 14.62 1.52
CA ASN A 749 -24.00 15.09 1.75
C ASN A 749 -24.78 14.99 0.45
N VAL A 750 -26.09 14.79 0.54
CA VAL A 750 -26.97 14.79 -0.63
C VAL A 750 -27.96 15.93 -0.51
N VAL A 751 -28.13 16.72 -1.58
CA VAL A 751 -29.17 17.74 -1.67
C VAL A 751 -30.16 17.33 -2.75
N VAL A 752 -31.43 17.21 -2.36
CA VAL A 752 -32.55 17.10 -3.28
C VAL A 752 -33.01 18.52 -3.60
N ALA A 753 -32.69 18.99 -4.82
CA ALA A 753 -33.03 20.33 -5.27
C ALA A 753 -34.55 20.51 -5.49
N ALA A 754 -35.01 21.76 -5.44
CA ALA A 754 -36.41 22.11 -5.65
C ALA A 754 -36.95 21.53 -6.98
N GLY A 755 -38.16 20.98 -6.95
CA GLY A 755 -38.82 20.36 -8.11
C GLY A 755 -38.38 18.92 -8.40
N LEU A 756 -37.41 18.38 -7.66
CA LEU A 756 -36.93 17.01 -7.84
C LEU A 756 -37.48 16.06 -6.78
N THR A 757 -37.56 14.79 -7.15
CA THR A 757 -37.90 13.67 -6.27
C THR A 757 -36.76 12.67 -6.18
N LEU A 758 -36.38 12.32 -4.95
CA LEU A 758 -35.53 11.17 -4.65
C LEU A 758 -36.40 10.03 -4.10
N THR A 759 -36.35 8.86 -4.73
CA THR A 759 -37.05 7.65 -4.24
C THR A 759 -36.03 6.61 -3.82
N VAL A 760 -36.15 6.06 -2.61
CA VAL A 760 -35.36 4.94 -2.09
C VAL A 760 -36.29 3.78 -1.82
N ASN A 761 -36.07 2.64 -2.46
CA ASN A 761 -37.02 1.52 -2.40
C ASN A 761 -36.36 0.14 -2.54
N ASN A 762 -37.19 -0.91 -2.69
CA ASN A 762 -36.75 -2.27 -3.01
C ASN A 762 -35.78 -2.88 -1.99
N ALA A 763 -36.03 -2.67 -0.69
CA ALA A 763 -35.17 -3.11 0.40
C ALA A 763 -33.72 -2.59 0.30
N ALA A 764 -33.49 -1.51 -0.45
CA ALA A 764 -32.19 -0.87 -0.53
C ALA A 764 -31.75 -0.34 0.84
N GLU A 765 -30.46 -0.48 1.12
CA GLU A 765 -29.81 0.08 2.29
C GLU A 765 -28.85 1.20 1.88
N ILE A 766 -29.17 2.42 2.32
CA ILE A 766 -28.37 3.61 2.07
C ILE A 766 -27.48 3.86 3.29
N ASN A 767 -26.20 3.59 3.11
CA ASN A 767 -25.18 3.69 4.14
C ASN A 767 -24.53 5.08 4.08
N MET A 768 -24.78 5.91 5.09
CA MET A 768 -24.29 7.28 5.19
C MET A 768 -22.97 7.33 5.96
N ALA A 769 -21.93 7.91 5.37
CA ALA A 769 -20.66 8.09 6.05
C ALA A 769 -20.78 9.02 7.28
N LYS A 770 -19.82 8.90 8.22
CA LYS A 770 -19.76 9.70 9.44
C LYS A 770 -20.03 11.19 9.17
N ASP A 771 -20.92 11.76 9.97
CA ASP A 771 -21.31 13.18 9.95
C ASP A 771 -21.98 13.68 8.64
N ARG A 772 -22.34 12.81 7.68
CA ARG A 772 -23.05 13.21 6.44
C ARG A 772 -24.56 13.29 6.61
N TYR A 773 -25.21 14.14 5.82
CA TYR A 773 -26.66 14.34 5.84
C TYR A 773 -27.31 14.26 4.46
N ILE A 774 -28.62 14.05 4.43
CA ILE A 774 -29.47 14.29 3.25
C ILE A 774 -30.30 15.55 3.51
N LYS A 775 -30.35 16.48 2.57
CA LYS A 775 -31.07 17.76 2.68
C LYS A 775 -32.13 17.85 1.59
N ILE A 776 -33.37 18.01 2.01
CA ILE A 776 -34.54 18.20 1.14
C ILE A 776 -34.84 19.70 1.11
N MET A 777 -34.65 20.33 -0.05
CA MET A 777 -34.92 21.75 -0.23
C MET A 777 -36.43 22.02 -0.31
N PRO A 778 -36.88 23.27 -0.04
CA PRO A 778 -38.24 23.69 -0.34
C PRO A 778 -38.67 23.33 -1.78
N GLY A 779 -39.85 22.72 -1.93
CA GLY A 779 -40.37 22.25 -3.22
C GLY A 779 -39.76 20.93 -3.72
N ALA A 780 -38.89 20.28 -2.94
CA ALA A 780 -38.34 18.96 -3.23
C ALA A 780 -39.05 17.85 -2.45
N LYS A 781 -38.96 16.62 -2.95
CA LYS A 781 -39.54 15.42 -2.31
C LYS A 781 -38.52 14.32 -2.11
N MET A 782 -38.59 13.64 -0.97
CA MET A 782 -37.94 12.35 -0.77
C MET A 782 -38.98 11.30 -0.36
N VAL A 783 -38.89 10.11 -0.93
CA VAL A 783 -39.73 8.95 -0.60
C VAL A 783 -38.84 7.79 -0.19
N ILE A 784 -39.07 7.24 1.00
CA ILE A 784 -38.46 6.00 1.49
C ILE A 784 -39.58 4.96 1.56
N ASP A 785 -39.47 3.90 0.76
CA ASP A 785 -40.53 2.91 0.56
C ASP A 785 -39.95 1.49 0.68
N ASN A 786 -40.17 0.82 1.82
CA ASN A 786 -39.53 -0.47 2.12
C ASN A 786 -38.01 -0.43 1.92
N ALA A 787 -37.35 0.55 2.54
CA ALA A 787 -35.90 0.74 2.45
C ALA A 787 -35.33 1.29 3.76
N THR A 788 -34.02 1.14 3.94
CA THR A 788 -33.29 1.55 5.15
C THR A 788 -32.29 2.64 4.80
N ILE A 789 -32.25 3.71 5.60
CA ILE A 789 -31.12 4.67 5.62
C ILE A 789 -30.42 4.54 6.96
N THR A 790 -29.15 4.21 6.94
CA THR A 790 -28.37 3.91 8.14
C THR A 790 -26.96 4.48 8.02
N ASN A 791 -26.15 4.29 9.05
CA ASN A 791 -24.75 4.64 9.00
C ASN A 791 -23.88 3.60 8.30
N SER A 792 -22.82 4.08 7.66
CA SER A 792 -21.71 3.23 7.25
C SER A 792 -20.76 2.92 8.42
N CYS A 793 -20.24 1.69 8.49
CA CYS A 793 -19.17 1.26 9.40
C CYS A 793 -19.40 1.54 10.90
N GLY A 794 -20.65 1.59 11.35
CA GLY A 794 -20.99 1.73 12.77
C GLY A 794 -20.56 3.07 13.39
N THR A 795 -20.58 4.18 12.64
CA THR A 795 -20.36 5.56 13.15
C THR A 795 -21.57 6.44 12.86
N MET A 796 -22.01 7.34 13.74
CA MET A 796 -23.27 8.08 13.47
C MET A 796 -23.16 9.04 12.27
N TRP A 797 -24.23 9.11 11.48
CA TRP A 797 -24.43 10.12 10.43
C TRP A 797 -25.37 11.23 10.92
N SER A 798 -25.44 12.34 10.21
CA SER A 798 -26.15 13.56 10.66
C SER A 798 -27.67 13.49 10.54
N GLY A 799 -28.22 12.65 9.65
CA GLY A 799 -29.66 12.50 9.44
C GLY A 799 -30.22 13.21 8.20
N ILE A 800 -31.56 13.27 8.11
CA ILE A 800 -32.29 13.94 7.03
C ILE A 800 -32.76 15.32 7.50
N GLN A 801 -32.37 16.37 6.78
CA GLN A 801 -32.83 17.74 6.97
C GLN A 801 -33.97 18.04 5.98
N VAL A 802 -35.13 18.48 6.49
CA VAL A 802 -36.31 18.80 5.68
C VAL A 802 -36.61 20.28 5.85
N LEU A 803 -36.14 21.08 4.90
CA LEU A 803 -36.19 22.54 4.99
C LEU A 803 -37.56 23.06 4.55
N GLY A 804 -37.94 24.16 5.16
CA GLY A 804 -39.18 24.86 4.88
C GLY A 804 -39.06 26.37 4.97
N ASP A 805 -40.18 27.04 4.73
CA ASP A 805 -40.39 28.44 5.08
C ASP A 805 -41.19 28.50 6.41
N PRO A 806 -40.55 28.89 7.52
CA PRO A 806 -41.19 29.00 8.83
C PRO A 806 -42.09 30.24 8.93
N ALA A 807 -42.48 30.88 7.83
CA ALA A 807 -43.54 31.88 7.79
C ALA A 807 -44.79 31.40 7.02
N LYS A 808 -44.78 30.17 6.48
CA LYS A 808 -45.84 29.61 5.63
C LYS A 808 -46.41 28.33 6.23
N ALA A 809 -47.71 28.11 6.02
CA ALA A 809 -48.39 26.86 6.41
C ALA A 809 -47.89 25.66 5.58
N GLN A 810 -48.13 24.43 6.02
CA GLN A 810 -47.68 23.23 5.30
C GLN A 810 -48.50 22.87 4.05
N SER A 811 -49.65 23.52 3.82
CA SER A 811 -50.53 23.25 2.68
C SER A 811 -50.83 24.50 1.84
N ILE A 812 -51.11 24.28 0.56
CA ILE A 812 -51.86 25.18 -0.31
C ILE A 812 -53.27 24.62 -0.45
N ASN A 813 -54.31 25.46 -0.41
CA ASN A 813 -55.71 25.06 -0.56
C ASN A 813 -55.88 23.96 -1.63
N SER A 814 -56.41 22.79 -1.22
CA SER A 814 -56.57 21.51 -1.94
C SER A 814 -55.39 20.51 -1.83
N SER A 815 -55.72 19.31 -1.33
CA SER A 815 -54.85 18.24 -0.81
C SER A 815 -53.91 17.53 -1.80
N THR A 816 -53.78 18.00 -3.04
CA THR A 816 -53.10 17.24 -4.11
C THR A 816 -51.79 17.84 -4.63
N GLN A 817 -51.43 19.07 -4.25
CA GLN A 817 -50.23 19.73 -4.76
C GLN A 817 -49.27 20.13 -3.63
N MET A 818 -48.01 19.65 -3.73
CA MET A 818 -46.95 20.00 -2.78
C MET A 818 -46.62 21.50 -2.90
N PRO A 819 -46.59 22.26 -1.79
CA PRO A 819 -46.14 23.64 -1.83
C PRO A 819 -44.66 23.72 -2.22
N ASN A 820 -44.32 24.68 -3.09
CA ASN A 820 -42.93 24.92 -3.51
C ASN A 820 -42.03 25.55 -2.43
N TYR A 821 -42.60 25.89 -1.27
CA TYR A 821 -41.92 26.53 -0.14
C TYR A 821 -41.73 25.59 1.06
N GLN A 822 -42.18 24.32 0.98
CA GLN A 822 -41.83 23.28 1.97
C GLN A 822 -41.16 22.10 1.27
N GLY A 823 -40.13 21.54 1.89
CA GLY A 823 -39.61 20.21 1.53
C GLY A 823 -40.52 19.13 2.10
N MET A 824 -40.53 17.95 1.47
CA MET A 824 -41.39 16.84 1.90
C MET A 824 -40.61 15.53 2.01
N LEU A 825 -40.71 14.87 3.16
CA LEU A 825 -40.26 13.50 3.38
C LEU A 825 -41.48 12.58 3.55
N VAL A 826 -41.50 11.50 2.78
CA VAL A 826 -42.51 10.42 2.89
C VAL A 826 -41.80 9.12 3.27
N MET A 827 -42.24 8.47 4.35
CA MET A 827 -41.77 7.14 4.76
C MET A 827 -42.96 6.19 4.83
N LYS A 828 -42.84 5.01 4.20
CA LYS A 828 -43.91 4.00 4.14
C LYS A 828 -43.41 2.57 3.97
N ASN A 829 -44.31 1.61 4.17
CA ASN A 829 -44.11 0.19 3.87
C ASN A 829 -42.84 -0.41 4.53
N ASN A 830 -42.68 -0.25 5.85
CA ASN A 830 -41.50 -0.68 6.61
C ASN A 830 -40.22 0.12 6.32
N ALA A 831 -40.34 1.35 5.84
CA ALA A 831 -39.21 2.26 5.74
C ALA A 831 -38.53 2.47 7.11
N LYS A 832 -37.22 2.64 7.09
CA LYS A 832 -36.41 2.62 8.29
C LYS A 832 -35.28 3.66 8.24
N ILE A 833 -35.07 4.37 9.34
CA ILE A 833 -33.92 5.23 9.55
C ILE A 833 -33.18 4.82 10.83
N GLU A 834 -31.89 4.55 10.73
CA GLU A 834 -31.10 4.06 11.85
C GLU A 834 -29.77 4.81 12.05
N ASN A 835 -29.28 4.74 13.29
CA ASN A 835 -27.93 5.15 13.68
C ASN A 835 -27.54 6.60 13.30
N ALA A 836 -28.50 7.52 13.25
CA ALA A 836 -28.27 8.95 13.04
C ALA A 836 -28.13 9.70 14.38
N TYR A 837 -27.48 10.87 14.35
CA TYR A 837 -27.57 11.82 15.47
C TYR A 837 -29.01 12.34 15.64
N ILE A 838 -29.66 12.77 14.55
CA ILE A 838 -31.09 13.11 14.52
C ILE A 838 -31.65 12.48 13.25
N ALA A 839 -32.54 11.48 13.34
CA ALA A 839 -32.99 10.76 12.16
C ALA A 839 -33.66 11.68 11.12
N VAL A 840 -34.54 12.57 11.58
CA VAL A 840 -35.17 13.61 10.76
C VAL A 840 -35.21 14.95 11.52
N LEU A 841 -34.70 16.00 10.91
CA LEU A 841 -34.73 17.37 11.39
C LEU A 841 -35.55 18.22 10.40
N ALA A 842 -36.73 18.70 10.82
CA ALA A 842 -37.53 19.63 10.02
C ALA A 842 -37.04 21.08 10.19
N ASP A 843 -35.76 21.30 9.90
CA ASP A 843 -35.03 22.56 9.92
C ASP A 843 -33.64 22.36 9.28
N GLU A 844 -32.81 23.40 9.31
CA GLU A 844 -31.39 23.33 8.98
C GLU A 844 -30.53 23.42 10.25
N ALA A 845 -29.56 22.51 10.39
CA ALA A 845 -28.54 22.62 11.42
C ALA A 845 -27.12 22.52 10.84
N PHE A 846 -26.20 23.30 11.41
CA PHE A 846 -24.76 23.16 11.22
C PHE A 846 -24.20 22.31 12.36
N TYR A 847 -24.10 21.00 12.19
CA TYR A 847 -23.43 20.15 13.18
C TYR A 847 -21.97 19.97 12.79
N SER A 848 -21.09 20.61 13.54
CA SER A 848 -19.72 20.16 13.74
C SER A 848 -19.53 19.97 15.25
N ALA A 849 -19.47 18.72 15.72
CA ALA A 849 -19.18 18.26 17.10
C ALA A 849 -20.38 17.66 17.89
N PRO A 850 -20.11 16.70 18.81
CA PRO A 850 -21.11 15.82 19.43
C PRO A 850 -21.78 16.41 20.68
N ASP A 851 -21.43 17.64 21.07
CA ASP A 851 -22.00 18.30 22.23
C ASP A 851 -23.29 19.05 21.84
N TYR A 852 -24.28 18.97 22.73
CA TYR A 852 -25.65 19.52 22.63
C TYR A 852 -25.75 21.05 22.47
N ALA A 853 -24.76 21.71 21.85
CA ALA A 853 -24.78 23.13 21.57
C ALA A 853 -25.62 23.36 20.30
N TYR A 854 -26.92 23.57 20.50
CA TYR A 854 -27.80 24.12 19.48
C TYR A 854 -27.19 25.42 18.90
N PRO A 855 -26.78 25.46 17.62
CA PRO A 855 -26.18 26.66 17.05
C PRO A 855 -27.20 27.80 17.00
N ASN A 856 -26.73 29.04 17.13
CA ASN A 856 -27.55 30.25 16.95
C ASN A 856 -28.16 30.24 15.53
N GLY A 857 -29.50 30.11 15.41
CA GLY A 857 -30.20 30.16 14.12
C GLY A 857 -31.26 29.09 13.85
N LEU A 858 -31.52 28.17 14.79
CA LEU A 858 -32.62 27.20 14.68
C LEU A 858 -34.00 27.90 14.62
N GLY A 859 -34.93 27.28 13.91
CA GLY A 859 -36.27 27.81 13.60
C GLY A 859 -36.32 28.76 12.40
N THR A 860 -35.21 28.95 11.67
CA THR A 860 -35.16 29.84 10.50
C THR A 860 -35.43 29.16 9.16
N LYS A 861 -35.41 27.82 9.13
CA LYS A 861 -35.74 26.98 7.96
C LYS A 861 -36.75 25.87 8.32
N GLY A 862 -37.57 26.09 9.35
CA GLY A 862 -38.63 25.18 9.77
C GLY A 862 -39.80 25.11 8.78
N GLY A 863 -40.75 24.21 9.03
CA GLY A 863 -41.98 24.04 8.23
C GLY A 863 -42.00 22.84 7.29
N GLY A 864 -40.89 22.12 7.13
CA GLY A 864 -40.80 20.90 6.32
C GLY A 864 -41.89 19.86 6.67
N ILE A 865 -42.40 19.17 5.66
CA ILE A 865 -43.54 18.23 5.76
C ILE A 865 -43.03 16.81 5.97
N LEU A 866 -43.50 16.14 7.03
CA LEU A 866 -43.16 14.73 7.32
C LEU A 866 -44.43 13.85 7.24
N GLN A 867 -44.47 12.92 6.30
CA GLN A 867 -45.55 11.94 6.16
C GLN A 867 -45.00 10.53 6.40
N ILE A 868 -45.14 10.05 7.63
CA ILE A 868 -44.48 8.83 8.10
C ILE A 868 -45.57 7.82 8.47
N ASN A 869 -45.63 6.70 7.76
CA ASN A 869 -46.57 5.62 8.06
C ASN A 869 -45.84 4.27 8.09
N GLN A 870 -46.21 3.36 8.98
CA GLN A 870 -45.66 1.98 9.00
C GLN A 870 -44.13 1.95 8.88
N SER A 871 -43.45 2.79 9.67
CA SER A 871 -42.00 3.01 9.55
C SER A 871 -41.29 2.87 10.90
N SER A 872 -39.96 2.81 10.90
CA SER A 872 -39.20 2.65 12.14
C SER A 872 -37.96 3.53 12.24
N PHE A 873 -37.67 3.96 13.47
CA PHE A 873 -36.50 4.73 13.84
C PHE A 873 -35.72 3.97 14.91
N VAL A 874 -34.52 3.49 14.58
CA VAL A 874 -33.78 2.55 15.44
C VAL A 874 -32.39 3.09 15.76
N ASN A 875 -31.98 3.08 17.04
CA ASN A 875 -30.63 3.47 17.48
C ASN A 875 -30.19 4.88 17.06
N ASN A 876 -31.14 5.76 16.75
CA ASN A 876 -30.85 7.18 16.54
C ASN A 876 -30.70 7.87 17.90
N ARG A 877 -29.81 8.86 18.01
CA ARG A 877 -29.68 9.65 19.26
C ARG A 877 -30.94 10.49 19.53
N ASN A 878 -31.58 11.00 18.47
CA ASN A 878 -32.94 11.55 18.45
C ASN A 878 -33.67 11.04 17.20
N GLY A 879 -34.96 10.72 17.30
CA GLY A 879 -35.77 10.25 16.16
C GLY A 879 -36.15 11.41 15.23
N ILE A 880 -37.03 12.29 15.69
CA ILE A 880 -37.55 13.39 14.88
C ILE A 880 -37.49 14.69 15.67
N THR A 881 -37.02 15.76 15.05
CA THR A 881 -37.08 17.11 15.62
C THR A 881 -37.83 18.06 14.70
N PHE A 882 -38.89 18.68 15.20
CA PHE A 882 -39.62 19.75 14.54
C PHE A 882 -39.27 21.13 15.12
N PHE A 883 -39.12 22.11 14.23
CA PHE A 883 -38.96 23.51 14.57
C PHE A 883 -40.10 24.36 14.01
N LYS A 884 -40.13 25.62 14.46
CA LYS A 884 -41.19 26.59 14.25
C LYS A 884 -41.77 26.60 12.84
N TYR A 885 -43.09 26.56 12.76
CA TYR A 885 -43.86 27.08 11.63
C TYR A 885 -45.20 27.67 12.14
N PRO A 886 -45.53 28.92 11.79
CA PRO A 886 -46.73 29.59 12.27
C PRO A 886 -47.93 29.16 11.43
N SER A 887 -48.95 28.64 12.12
CA SER A 887 -50.32 28.74 11.65
C SER A 887 -50.81 30.17 11.87
N SER A 888 -50.52 31.07 10.91
CA SER A 888 -51.08 32.45 10.92
C SER A 888 -52.32 32.59 10.03
N ALA A 889 -52.92 31.49 9.60
CA ALA A 889 -54.24 31.53 8.97
C ALA A 889 -55.29 31.74 10.08
N PRO A 890 -56.11 32.80 10.02
CA PRO A 890 -57.26 32.90 10.92
C PRO A 890 -58.11 31.65 10.75
N VAL A 891 -58.55 31.08 11.87
CA VAL A 891 -59.39 29.88 11.97
C VAL A 891 -60.69 30.12 11.20
N ILE A 892 -60.66 29.87 9.88
CA ILE A 892 -61.81 29.79 8.99
C ILE A 892 -61.45 28.80 7.88
N ASN A 893 -61.73 27.53 8.17
CA ASN A 893 -61.76 26.37 7.29
C ASN A 893 -60.41 25.95 6.65
N GLU A 894 -59.87 24.84 7.17
CA GLU A 894 -58.87 23.96 6.52
C GLU A 894 -57.46 24.52 6.26
N ALA A 895 -56.84 25.17 7.25
CA ALA A 895 -55.37 25.11 7.32
C ALA A 895 -54.98 23.69 7.77
N VAL A 896 -54.98 22.73 6.84
CA VAL A 896 -54.66 21.32 7.15
C VAL A 896 -53.15 21.22 7.24
N ASP A 897 -52.63 21.14 8.46
CA ASP A 897 -51.28 20.66 8.70
C ASP A 897 -51.18 19.22 8.18
N VAL A 898 -50.21 18.95 7.30
CA VAL A 898 -50.12 17.70 6.52
C VAL A 898 -49.03 16.77 7.01
N SER A 899 -48.34 17.14 8.08
CA SER A 899 -47.38 16.26 8.75
C SER A 899 -48.09 15.28 9.66
N TYR A 900 -47.82 14.00 9.48
CA TYR A 900 -48.34 12.94 10.32
C TYR A 900 -47.31 11.83 10.54
N ILE A 901 -47.42 11.17 11.68
CA ILE A 901 -46.69 9.96 12.03
C ILE A 901 -47.75 8.93 12.42
N GLU A 902 -47.80 7.80 11.74
CA GLU A 902 -48.79 6.74 11.97
C GLU A 902 -48.12 5.38 11.97
N ASN A 903 -48.61 4.46 12.80
CA ASN A 903 -48.20 3.05 12.83
C ASN A 903 -46.67 2.85 12.85
N SER A 904 -45.93 3.76 13.49
CA SER A 904 -44.46 3.81 13.41
C SER A 904 -43.83 3.57 14.77
N ALA A 905 -42.63 2.99 14.77
CA ALA A 905 -41.94 2.56 15.99
C ALA A 905 -40.61 3.30 16.19
N PHE A 906 -40.30 3.62 17.45
CA PHE A 906 -39.02 4.18 17.87
C PHE A 906 -38.38 3.21 18.86
N SER A 907 -37.13 2.82 18.65
CA SER A 907 -36.45 1.83 19.50
C SER A 907 -34.95 2.06 19.63
N CYS A 908 -34.38 1.55 20.72
CA CYS A 908 -32.94 1.45 20.96
C CYS A 908 -32.62 0.02 21.38
N THR A 909 -31.86 -0.70 20.55
CA THR A 909 -31.63 -2.14 20.73
C THR A 909 -30.29 -2.44 21.40
N GLY A 910 -29.40 -1.45 21.58
CA GLY A 910 -28.13 -1.57 22.31
C GLY A 910 -27.06 -2.49 21.68
N VAL A 911 -27.46 -3.44 20.84
CA VAL A 911 -26.58 -4.48 20.25
C VAL A 911 -25.75 -3.95 19.08
N ASN A 912 -26.16 -2.85 18.43
CA ASN A 912 -25.47 -2.24 17.27
C ASN A 912 -25.38 -0.70 17.37
N ALA A 913 -25.50 -0.13 18.57
CA ALA A 913 -25.50 1.31 18.71
C ALA A 913 -24.06 1.86 18.65
N PRO A 914 -23.75 2.78 17.73
CA PRO A 914 -22.42 3.38 17.61
C PRO A 914 -22.05 4.32 18.78
N TYR A 915 -22.96 4.50 19.74
CA TYR A 915 -22.82 5.40 20.87
C TYR A 915 -23.01 4.63 22.19
N THR A 916 -22.06 4.76 23.11
CA THR A 916 -22.06 4.09 24.43
C THR A 916 -22.62 4.97 25.56
N GLY A 917 -23.06 6.19 25.26
CA GLY A 917 -23.69 7.09 26.22
C GLY A 917 -25.19 6.87 26.35
N GLN A 918 -25.78 7.32 27.47
CA GLN A 918 -27.21 7.22 27.76
C GLN A 918 -28.05 7.72 26.55
N PHE A 919 -28.81 6.82 25.93
CA PHE A 919 -29.82 7.20 24.94
C PHE A 919 -30.76 8.23 25.57
N THR A 920 -31.11 9.26 24.80
CA THR A 920 -32.12 10.20 25.29
C THR A 920 -33.48 9.51 25.26
N ASN A 921 -34.28 9.71 26.31
CA ASN A 921 -35.65 9.19 26.38
C ASN A 921 -36.63 9.96 25.46
N GLU A 922 -36.12 10.87 24.61
CA GLU A 922 -36.89 11.81 23.79
C GLU A 922 -36.72 11.43 22.31
N PHE A 923 -37.67 10.67 21.78
CA PHE A 923 -37.66 10.25 20.37
C PHE A 923 -38.22 11.30 19.42
N ILE A 924 -39.08 12.19 19.92
CA ILE A 924 -39.67 13.28 19.15
C ILE A 924 -39.52 14.57 19.97
N SER A 925 -38.88 15.57 19.38
CA SER A 925 -38.73 16.92 19.95
C SER A 925 -39.51 17.92 19.09
N MET A 926 -40.26 18.84 19.73
CA MET A 926 -41.08 19.83 19.02
C MET A 926 -40.90 21.22 19.65
N TRP A 927 -40.65 22.24 18.82
CA TRP A 927 -40.44 23.62 19.25
C TRP A 927 -41.28 24.61 18.43
N ASP A 928 -42.28 25.25 19.06
CA ASP A 928 -43.16 26.27 18.43
C ASP A 928 -43.91 25.77 17.18
N VAL A 929 -44.46 24.55 17.30
CA VAL A 929 -45.10 23.76 16.23
C VAL A 929 -46.63 23.76 16.40
N HIS A 930 -47.38 23.80 15.29
CA HIS A 930 -48.84 23.79 15.29
C HIS A 930 -49.41 22.66 14.40
N GLY A 931 -50.06 21.64 14.98
CA GLY A 931 -50.94 20.72 14.24
C GLY A 931 -50.34 19.44 13.64
N ILE A 932 -49.42 18.77 14.33
CA ILE A 932 -48.93 17.44 13.91
C ILE A 932 -49.85 16.34 14.43
N TYR A 933 -50.19 15.37 13.58
CA TYR A 933 -50.86 14.12 13.98
C TYR A 933 -49.81 13.02 14.28
N ILE A 934 -49.82 12.41 15.47
CA ILE A 934 -48.86 11.38 15.90
C ILE A 934 -49.61 10.17 16.44
#